data_AF-A0A1Y4QRH7-F1
#
_entry.id   AF-A0A1Y4QRH7-F1
#
_cell.length_a   1.000
_cell.length_b   1.000
_cell.length_c   1.000
_cell.angle_alpha   90.00
_cell.angle_beta   90.00
_cell.angle_gamma   90.00
#
_symmetry.space_group_name_H-M   'P 1'
#
loop_
_entity.id
_entity.type
_entity.pdbx_description
1 polymer ?
#
loop_
_entity_poly.entity_id
_entity_poly.type
_entity_poly.pdbx_seq_one_letter_code
_entity_poly.pdbx_strand_id
1 'polypeptide(L)'
;MSFMTISFKKATNKTSIKHNNRKFDEKDWENDYHKHIDRFRSENNRYLVQRDIHEMYDEIFGSALELYNAKQKRKDRRISDYYQHVKKSKTLELQREFIVQVGNVEDFQIEENWQKANYILEKYVETFEARNPQFRVYNAVIHNDEASPHLHINVIPVAHGYKRGLSLQPSFDKAIRQQGIEEHAKDSRDVFRAFRDGEIQAVAEIAREMNIERRLGETNKFKDTREYKKYQQGLNELKNDIAEKKTEFEELEIQTTRLEAVKTNLESHTDVLKEKVDKYTQDIEKLHTEQNRAEKRLEEQKQENIDLNVAISDLKLDLMGVSEEVENINQRVAAAWHDDWLATKSQFPDFNMKTTITEQYEDSYSENGETFVQEVEIEVSVDENTPKTYNFNFRRTLELFNEKVEGFVSYLKEKALEFKNKALELLDKEGHLEDREKALNMREVVIDENLAGREREIDKKLVKLDNQAVLLTEKEVELEQIDKMIESRNEVLSNLNKSWSINQSNIINNLQSVVDNAKKTRFGSGWIIDEQELGFIKQAKIHLEENNPGNLIKANQDLNQSYLALKQEFKSGTFQDIRIEVAKKTKKLEDEIRDLKTTNANENKDNQALINIITDLAQKADKKENAYELHYDLGKTLFEKGGPLTKESKQLINNRLIDKLSTKGFADGYNMAKQRFEQERIERIQRLNGLNRDRGGLSL
;
A
#
# COMPACT_ATOMS: atom_id res chain seq x y z
N MET A 1 4.47 -29.68 -36.13
CA MET A 1 4.20 -28.27 -36.49
C MET A 1 4.39 -27.44 -35.23
N SER A 2 5.27 -26.45 -35.26
CA SER A 2 5.56 -25.58 -34.11
C SER A 2 4.85 -24.24 -34.28
N PHE A 3 4.54 -23.55 -33.18
CA PHE A 3 3.88 -22.23 -33.22
C PHE A 3 4.76 -21.20 -32.52
N MET A 4 5.16 -20.15 -33.23
CA MET A 4 5.97 -19.07 -32.68
C MET A 4 5.34 -17.70 -32.96
N THR A 5 5.62 -16.74 -32.07
CA THR A 5 5.26 -15.35 -32.31
C THR A 5 6.19 -14.72 -33.33
N ILE A 6 5.73 -13.74 -34.08
CA ILE A 6 6.58 -12.94 -34.97
C ILE A 6 6.30 -11.47 -34.66
N SER A 7 7.37 -10.73 -34.40
CA SER A 7 7.27 -9.29 -34.13
C SER A 7 8.21 -8.50 -35.03
N PHE A 8 7.70 -7.36 -35.50
CA PHE A 8 8.44 -6.37 -36.27
C PHE A 8 8.23 -5.01 -35.63
N LYS A 9 9.30 -4.42 -35.09
CA LYS A 9 9.25 -3.15 -34.39
C LYS A 9 10.20 -2.15 -35.05
N LYS A 10 9.72 -0.91 -35.18
CA LYS A 10 10.59 0.24 -35.49
C LYS A 10 11.19 0.75 -34.18
N ALA A 11 12.51 0.87 -34.10
CA ALA A 11 13.17 1.39 -32.90
C ALA A 11 12.76 2.85 -32.64
N THR A 12 12.39 3.16 -31.40
CA THR A 12 11.90 4.49 -30.98
C THR A 12 13.01 5.44 -30.52
N ASN A 13 14.20 4.90 -30.18
CA ASN A 13 15.37 5.64 -29.74
C ASN A 13 16.44 5.67 -30.85
N LYS A 14 17.40 6.61 -30.76
CA LYS A 14 18.55 6.67 -31.68
C LYS A 14 19.21 5.29 -31.77
N THR A 15 19.35 4.77 -32.99
CA THR A 15 20.07 3.54 -33.28
C THR A 15 21.48 3.57 -32.70
N SER A 16 21.84 2.52 -31.96
CA SER A 16 23.18 2.34 -31.42
C SER A 16 23.91 1.26 -32.21
N ILE A 17 24.64 1.68 -33.25
CA ILE A 17 25.50 0.75 -34.02
C ILE A 17 26.58 0.11 -33.13
N LYS A 18 27.03 0.80 -32.08
CA LYS A 18 27.95 0.24 -31.07
C LYS A 18 27.32 -0.97 -30.37
N HIS A 19 26.04 -0.88 -30.01
CA HIS A 19 25.28 -1.96 -29.40
C HIS A 19 25.08 -3.11 -30.37
N ASN A 20 24.57 -2.85 -31.57
CA ASN A 20 24.30 -3.89 -32.56
C ASN A 20 25.56 -4.69 -32.93
N ASN A 21 26.69 -4.00 -33.05
CA ASN A 21 27.96 -4.63 -33.41
C ASN A 21 28.79 -5.12 -32.21
N ARG A 22 28.25 -5.04 -30.98
CA ARG A 22 28.95 -5.36 -29.73
C ARG A 22 30.34 -4.71 -29.61
N LYS A 23 30.51 -3.53 -30.20
CA LYS A 23 31.78 -2.76 -30.18
C LYS A 23 31.90 -1.95 -28.89
N PHE A 24 31.72 -2.61 -27.76
CA PHE A 24 31.71 -2.01 -26.43
C PHE A 24 33.12 -1.82 -25.87
N ASP A 25 33.33 -0.73 -25.16
CA ASP A 25 34.44 -0.58 -24.21
C ASP A 25 34.02 -1.11 -22.82
N GLU A 26 34.97 -1.24 -21.89
CA GLU A 26 34.69 -1.76 -20.54
C GLU A 26 33.60 -0.95 -19.81
N LYS A 27 33.52 0.37 -20.05
CA LYS A 27 32.52 1.23 -19.41
C LYS A 27 31.12 0.99 -19.96
N ASP A 28 30.97 0.75 -21.26
CA ASP A 28 29.66 0.38 -21.81
C ASP A 28 29.18 -0.96 -21.24
N TRP A 29 30.12 -1.86 -21.02
CA TRP A 29 29.90 -3.20 -20.50
C TRP A 29 29.45 -3.20 -19.03
N GLU A 30 29.85 -2.19 -18.25
CA GLU A 30 29.39 -1.92 -16.89
C GLU A 30 28.02 -1.22 -16.84
N ASN A 31 27.53 -0.71 -17.97
CA ASN A 31 26.29 0.03 -18.03
C ASN A 31 25.07 -0.88 -17.77
N ASP A 32 24.18 -0.45 -16.87
CA ASP A 32 22.92 -1.15 -16.54
C ASP A 32 22.08 -1.49 -17.78
N TYR A 33 22.15 -0.67 -18.83
CA TYR A 33 21.47 -0.92 -20.10
C TYR A 33 21.91 -2.22 -20.78
N HIS A 34 23.15 -2.72 -20.56
CA HIS A 34 23.72 -3.88 -21.24
C HIS A 34 23.82 -5.14 -20.37
N LYS A 35 23.37 -5.09 -19.11
CA LYS A 35 23.39 -6.24 -18.17
C LYS A 35 22.63 -7.48 -18.64
N HIS A 36 21.75 -7.34 -19.62
CA HIS A 36 20.96 -8.43 -20.18
C HIS A 36 21.68 -9.20 -21.31
N ILE A 37 22.86 -8.73 -21.73
CA ILE A 37 23.68 -9.36 -22.75
C ILE A 37 24.62 -10.36 -22.07
N ASP A 38 24.54 -11.63 -22.48
CA ASP A 38 25.46 -12.68 -22.06
C ASP A 38 26.72 -12.64 -22.92
N ARG A 39 27.80 -12.08 -22.35
CA ARG A 39 29.07 -11.90 -23.06
C ARG A 39 29.66 -13.21 -23.60
N PHE A 40 29.43 -14.33 -22.92
CA PHE A 40 29.94 -15.63 -23.36
C PHE A 40 29.24 -16.13 -24.62
N ARG A 41 28.01 -15.66 -24.86
CA ARG A 41 27.22 -16.04 -26.04
C ARG A 41 27.36 -15.06 -27.19
N SER A 42 28.02 -13.91 -27.00
CA SER A 42 28.20 -12.89 -28.06
C SER A 42 28.95 -13.42 -29.28
N GLU A 43 29.76 -14.47 -29.14
CA GLU A 43 30.39 -15.17 -30.28
C GLU A 43 29.38 -15.89 -31.18
N ASN A 44 28.19 -16.21 -30.67
CA ASN A 44 27.12 -16.85 -31.43
C ASN A 44 26.26 -15.84 -32.22
N ASN A 45 26.51 -14.53 -32.07
CA ASN A 45 25.84 -13.51 -32.87
C ASN A 45 26.23 -13.65 -34.34
N ARG A 46 25.29 -13.31 -35.23
CA ARG A 46 25.51 -13.41 -36.68
C ARG A 46 25.53 -12.02 -37.31
N TYR A 47 26.68 -11.63 -37.85
CA TYR A 47 26.90 -10.33 -38.49
C TYR A 47 26.75 -10.48 -40.01
N LEU A 48 25.58 -10.13 -40.54
CA LEU A 48 25.22 -10.39 -41.94
C LEU A 48 25.64 -9.26 -42.86
N VAL A 49 25.48 -8.00 -42.42
CA VAL A 49 25.90 -6.80 -43.16
C VAL A 49 26.53 -5.82 -42.19
N GLN A 50 27.71 -5.27 -42.54
CA GLN A 50 28.42 -4.25 -41.75
C GLN A 50 29.17 -3.27 -42.66
N ARG A 51 28.42 -2.37 -43.32
CA ARG A 51 28.97 -1.35 -44.22
C ARG A 51 29.04 0.01 -43.51
N ASP A 52 30.01 0.84 -43.87
CA ASP A 52 30.06 2.21 -43.35
C ASP A 52 28.92 3.04 -43.94
N ILE A 53 28.17 3.71 -43.07
CA ILE A 53 27.01 4.49 -43.49
C ILE A 53 27.41 5.73 -44.31
N HIS A 54 28.59 6.32 -44.10
CA HIS A 54 29.05 7.46 -44.89
C HIS A 54 29.36 7.03 -46.33
N GLU A 55 30.08 5.91 -46.50
CA GLU A 55 30.36 5.34 -47.83
C GLU A 55 29.05 5.03 -48.58
N MET A 56 28.09 4.42 -47.90
CA MET A 56 26.75 4.17 -48.45
C MET A 56 26.03 5.46 -48.87
N TYR A 57 26.18 6.54 -48.09
CA TYR A 57 25.59 7.82 -48.43
C TYR A 57 26.20 8.43 -49.69
N ASP A 58 27.50 8.30 -49.87
CA ASP A 58 28.20 8.76 -51.07
C ASP A 58 27.80 7.92 -52.29
N GLU A 59 27.70 6.60 -52.16
CA GLU A 59 27.23 5.70 -53.22
C GLU A 59 25.78 6.01 -53.64
N ILE A 60 24.87 6.21 -52.67
CA ILE A 60 23.44 6.38 -52.94
C ILE A 60 23.14 7.80 -53.44
N PHE A 61 23.70 8.82 -52.78
CA PHE A 61 23.31 10.22 -53.01
C PHE A 61 24.37 11.05 -53.74
N GLY A 62 25.60 10.56 -53.91
CA GLY A 62 26.72 11.33 -54.46
C GLY A 62 26.43 11.94 -55.83
N SER A 63 25.91 11.15 -56.78
CA SER A 63 25.53 11.66 -58.10
C SER A 63 24.43 12.74 -58.02
N ALA A 64 23.45 12.59 -57.13
CA ALA A 64 22.40 13.58 -56.95
C ALA A 64 22.92 14.86 -56.26
N LEU A 65 23.90 14.72 -55.37
CA LEU A 65 24.58 15.82 -54.69
C LEU A 65 25.41 16.66 -55.67
N GLU A 66 26.17 16.02 -56.56
CA GLU A 66 26.95 16.69 -57.60
C GLU A 66 26.05 17.52 -58.52
N LEU A 67 24.97 16.93 -59.01
CA LEU A 67 23.99 17.61 -59.86
C LEU A 67 23.29 18.78 -59.14
N TYR A 68 23.03 18.63 -57.83
CA TYR A 68 22.46 19.71 -57.02
C TYR A 68 23.46 20.87 -56.85
N ASN A 69 24.71 20.57 -56.50
CA ASN A 69 25.77 21.54 -56.25
C ASN A 69 26.15 22.32 -57.52
N ALA A 70 26.17 21.65 -58.69
CA ALA A 70 26.43 22.28 -59.98
C ALA A 70 25.43 23.41 -60.30
N LYS A 71 24.19 23.29 -59.83
CA LYS A 71 23.13 24.31 -60.01
C LYS A 71 23.23 25.48 -59.03
N GLN A 72 24.04 25.38 -57.96
CA GLN A 72 24.14 26.41 -56.94
C GLN A 72 25.15 27.50 -57.30
N LYS A 73 24.65 28.74 -57.48
CA LYS A 73 25.48 29.94 -57.69
C LYS A 73 26.13 30.48 -56.41
N ARG A 74 25.48 30.25 -55.26
CA ARG A 74 25.94 30.73 -53.95
C ARG A 74 26.74 29.66 -53.22
N LYS A 75 27.92 30.02 -52.68
CA LYS A 75 28.81 29.09 -51.96
C LYS A 75 28.15 28.49 -50.71
N ASP A 76 27.40 29.27 -49.95
CA ASP A 76 26.72 28.84 -48.72
C ASP A 76 25.58 27.83 -48.96
N ARG A 77 25.12 27.69 -50.21
CA ARG A 77 24.07 26.72 -50.59
C ARG A 77 24.61 25.39 -51.10
N ARG A 78 25.92 25.30 -51.35
CA ARG A 78 26.58 24.04 -51.74
C ARG A 78 26.76 23.17 -50.51
N ILE A 79 26.50 21.88 -50.66
CA ILE A 79 26.63 20.90 -49.59
C ILE A 79 27.92 20.11 -49.85
N SER A 80 28.89 20.20 -48.96
CA SER A 80 30.17 19.49 -49.08
C SER A 80 30.08 18.03 -48.65
N ASP A 81 29.29 17.75 -47.62
CA ASP A 81 29.11 16.42 -47.04
C ASP A 81 27.61 16.23 -46.80
N TYR A 82 26.98 15.37 -47.60
CA TYR A 82 25.54 15.17 -47.53
C TYR A 82 25.12 14.38 -46.29
N TYR A 83 25.93 13.42 -45.84
CA TYR A 83 25.66 12.69 -44.61
C TYR A 83 25.60 13.64 -43.40
N GLN A 84 26.59 14.52 -43.23
CA GLN A 84 26.59 15.51 -42.15
C GLN A 84 25.47 16.54 -42.30
N HIS A 85 25.13 16.89 -43.54
CA HIS A 85 23.99 17.77 -43.81
C HIS A 85 22.67 17.13 -43.34
N VAL A 86 22.42 15.87 -43.68
CA VAL A 86 21.24 15.11 -43.23
C VAL A 86 21.25 14.93 -41.72
N LYS A 87 22.40 14.57 -41.12
CA LYS A 87 22.56 14.40 -39.67
C LYS A 87 22.21 15.67 -38.87
N LYS A 88 22.46 16.85 -39.44
CA LYS A 88 22.11 18.16 -38.85
C LYS A 88 20.68 18.61 -39.18
N SER A 89 20.02 17.94 -40.12
CA SER A 89 18.65 18.28 -40.53
C SER A 89 17.65 17.87 -39.45
N LYS A 90 16.61 18.70 -39.26
CA LYS A 90 15.44 18.37 -38.42
C LYS A 90 14.34 17.65 -39.20
N THR A 91 14.45 17.57 -40.52
CA THR A 91 13.39 17.07 -41.42
C THR A 91 13.77 15.83 -42.19
N LEU A 92 15.06 15.57 -42.38
CA LEU A 92 15.57 14.38 -43.08
C LEU A 92 15.99 13.34 -42.06
N GLU A 93 15.72 12.08 -42.37
CA GLU A 93 15.99 10.97 -41.46
C GLU A 93 17.20 10.17 -41.95
N LEU A 94 18.28 10.22 -41.17
CA LEU A 94 19.57 9.64 -41.55
C LEU A 94 19.48 8.13 -41.82
N GLN A 95 18.74 7.41 -41.00
CA GLN A 95 18.54 5.97 -41.13
C GLN A 95 17.37 5.53 -40.26
N ARG A 96 16.96 4.28 -40.44
CA ARG A 96 15.96 3.62 -39.61
C ARG A 96 16.45 2.25 -39.17
N GLU A 97 16.09 1.87 -37.95
CA GLU A 97 16.30 0.54 -37.43
C GLU A 97 14.98 -0.19 -37.24
N PHE A 98 14.97 -1.45 -37.66
CA PHE A 98 13.93 -2.41 -37.36
C PHE A 98 14.49 -3.56 -36.53
N ILE A 99 13.67 -4.01 -35.58
CA ILE A 99 13.94 -5.17 -34.76
C ILE A 99 12.92 -6.24 -35.16
N VAL A 100 13.42 -7.37 -35.64
CA VAL A 100 12.61 -8.51 -36.10
C VAL A 100 12.91 -9.70 -35.20
N GLN A 101 11.87 -10.30 -34.62
CA GLN A 101 12.00 -11.41 -33.69
C GLN A 101 11.04 -12.52 -34.07
N VAL A 102 11.52 -13.76 -34.01
CA VAL A 102 10.75 -14.99 -34.19
C VAL A 102 10.80 -15.76 -32.87
N GLY A 103 9.65 -16.05 -32.27
CA GLY A 103 9.51 -16.69 -30.96
C GLY A 103 9.63 -15.74 -29.76
N ASN A 104 9.23 -16.22 -28.58
CA ASN A 104 9.46 -15.58 -27.27
C ASN A 104 10.45 -16.40 -26.44
N VAL A 105 10.77 -15.93 -25.22
CA VAL A 105 11.77 -16.58 -24.35
C VAL A 105 11.40 -18.04 -24.06
N GLU A 106 10.12 -18.35 -23.92
CA GLU A 106 9.62 -19.70 -23.69
C GLU A 106 9.90 -20.64 -24.87
N ASP A 107 9.84 -20.13 -26.11
CA ASP A 107 10.10 -20.92 -27.32
C ASP A 107 11.58 -21.34 -27.42
N PHE A 108 12.50 -20.68 -26.72
CA PHE A 108 13.95 -20.91 -26.80
C PHE A 108 14.54 -21.77 -25.68
N GLN A 109 13.69 -22.43 -24.88
CA GLN A 109 14.11 -23.53 -24.00
C GLN A 109 14.53 -24.79 -24.80
N ILE A 110 14.18 -24.84 -26.09
CA ILE A 110 14.55 -25.91 -27.02
C ILE A 110 15.69 -25.40 -27.92
N GLU A 111 16.87 -26.01 -27.81
CA GLU A 111 18.09 -25.62 -28.56
C GLU A 111 17.85 -25.54 -30.09
N GLU A 112 17.10 -26.50 -30.65
CA GLU A 112 16.81 -26.57 -32.10
C GLU A 112 16.07 -25.31 -32.61
N ASN A 113 15.27 -24.67 -31.75
CA ASN A 113 14.53 -23.46 -32.13
C ASN A 113 15.47 -22.28 -32.39
N TRP A 114 16.65 -22.23 -31.76
CA TRP A 114 17.68 -21.23 -32.07
C TRP A 114 18.15 -21.33 -33.51
N GLN A 115 18.40 -22.55 -34.00
CA GLN A 115 18.85 -22.77 -35.38
C GLN A 115 17.76 -22.40 -36.39
N LYS A 116 16.49 -22.78 -36.10
CA LYS A 116 15.34 -22.42 -36.92
C LYS A 116 15.13 -20.92 -37.01
N ALA A 117 15.18 -20.21 -35.88
CA ALA A 117 15.01 -18.76 -35.84
C ALA A 117 16.14 -18.04 -36.60
N ASN A 118 17.39 -18.48 -36.43
CA ASN A 118 18.52 -17.92 -37.18
C ASN A 118 18.34 -18.10 -38.70
N TYR A 119 17.98 -19.30 -39.16
CA TYR A 119 17.71 -19.55 -40.58
C TYR A 119 16.64 -18.60 -41.13
N ILE A 120 15.53 -18.45 -40.42
CA ILE A 120 14.41 -17.57 -40.84
C ILE A 120 14.88 -16.12 -40.94
N LEU A 121 15.61 -15.63 -39.93
CA LEU A 121 16.08 -14.24 -39.89
C LEU A 121 17.15 -13.95 -40.96
N GLU A 122 18.05 -14.90 -41.22
CA GLU A 122 19.05 -14.79 -42.30
C GLU A 122 18.37 -14.71 -43.67
N LYS A 123 17.47 -15.66 -43.95
CA LYS A 123 16.72 -15.69 -45.21
C LYS A 123 15.88 -14.44 -45.40
N TYR A 124 15.31 -13.93 -44.32
CA TYR A 124 14.56 -12.67 -44.32
C TYR A 124 15.44 -11.49 -44.74
N VAL A 125 16.67 -11.39 -44.24
CA VAL A 125 17.65 -10.34 -44.62
C VAL A 125 18.07 -10.48 -46.08
N GLU A 126 18.40 -11.70 -46.53
CA GLU A 126 18.80 -11.98 -47.93
C GLU A 126 17.78 -11.45 -48.95
N THR A 127 16.49 -11.53 -48.58
CA THR A 127 15.37 -11.20 -49.47
C THR A 127 14.79 -9.81 -49.19
N PHE A 128 15.29 -9.09 -48.18
CA PHE A 128 14.72 -7.83 -47.70
C PHE A 128 14.77 -6.71 -48.75
N GLU A 129 15.94 -6.42 -49.33
CA GLU A 129 16.09 -5.33 -50.31
C GLU A 129 15.37 -5.60 -51.63
N ALA A 130 15.20 -6.88 -52.00
CA ALA A 130 14.43 -7.26 -53.18
C ALA A 130 12.94 -6.94 -53.02
N ARG A 131 12.37 -7.16 -51.82
CA ARG A 131 11.01 -6.74 -51.48
C ARG A 131 10.90 -5.23 -51.25
N ASN A 132 11.99 -4.62 -50.77
CA ASN A 132 12.05 -3.22 -50.36
C ASN A 132 13.09 -2.42 -51.15
N PRO A 133 12.83 -2.13 -52.44
CA PRO A 133 13.81 -1.50 -53.32
C PRO A 133 14.18 -0.06 -52.94
N GLN A 134 13.43 0.59 -52.04
CA GLN A 134 13.71 1.94 -51.54
C GLN A 134 14.40 1.95 -50.17
N PHE A 135 14.68 0.78 -49.59
CA PHE A 135 15.54 0.66 -48.42
C PHE A 135 16.91 0.10 -48.84
N ARG A 136 17.97 0.69 -48.29
CA ARG A 136 19.33 0.19 -48.44
C ARG A 136 19.87 -0.25 -47.09
N VAL A 137 20.14 -1.54 -46.93
CA VAL A 137 20.65 -2.13 -45.70
C VAL A 137 22.14 -1.84 -45.59
N TYR A 138 22.55 -1.18 -44.52
CA TYR A 138 23.97 -0.95 -44.24
C TYR A 138 24.46 -1.74 -43.02
N ASN A 139 23.56 -2.18 -42.14
CA ASN A 139 23.91 -3.02 -41.00
C ASN A 139 22.79 -4.02 -40.72
N ALA A 140 23.12 -5.30 -40.53
CA ALA A 140 22.18 -6.35 -40.18
C ALA A 140 22.86 -7.38 -39.27
N VAL A 141 22.34 -7.52 -38.04
CA VAL A 141 22.95 -8.38 -37.01
C VAL A 141 21.88 -9.15 -36.26
N ILE A 142 22.07 -10.47 -36.12
CA ILE A 142 21.26 -11.32 -35.26
C ILE A 142 21.95 -11.45 -33.91
N HIS A 143 21.28 -11.03 -32.85
CA HIS A 143 21.72 -11.21 -31.47
C HIS A 143 21.24 -12.56 -30.95
N ASN A 144 22.19 -13.45 -30.66
CA ASN A 144 21.97 -14.73 -30.01
C ASN A 144 22.46 -14.74 -28.54
N ASP A 145 22.92 -13.60 -28.04
CA ASP A 145 23.46 -13.40 -26.70
C ASP A 145 22.48 -12.75 -25.72
N GLU A 146 21.23 -12.62 -26.11
CA GLU A 146 20.14 -12.14 -25.27
C GLU A 146 19.09 -13.24 -25.04
N ALA A 147 17.94 -12.88 -24.44
CA ALA A 147 16.92 -13.84 -24.04
C ALA A 147 16.26 -14.61 -25.20
N SER A 148 16.25 -14.03 -26.40
CA SER A 148 15.71 -14.66 -27.63
C SER A 148 16.42 -14.12 -28.86
N PRO A 149 16.68 -14.94 -29.90
CA PRO A 149 17.17 -14.49 -31.20
C PRO A 149 16.33 -13.35 -31.75
N HIS A 150 16.98 -12.24 -32.06
CA HIS A 150 16.34 -11.14 -32.76
C HIS A 150 17.34 -10.45 -33.67
N LEU A 151 16.83 -9.96 -34.79
CA LEU A 151 17.56 -9.26 -35.83
C LEU A 151 17.41 -7.77 -35.66
N HIS A 152 18.52 -7.06 -35.59
CA HIS A 152 18.60 -5.63 -35.85
C HIS A 152 18.96 -5.40 -37.31
N ILE A 153 18.10 -4.72 -38.05
CA ILE A 153 18.34 -4.31 -39.43
C ILE A 153 18.27 -2.78 -39.55
N ASN A 154 19.35 -2.18 -40.01
CA ASN A 154 19.50 -0.74 -40.17
C ASN A 154 19.53 -0.38 -41.65
N VAL A 155 18.65 0.54 -42.04
CA VAL A 155 18.41 0.91 -43.43
C VAL A 155 18.50 2.41 -43.65
N ILE A 156 18.96 2.79 -44.83
CA ILE A 156 18.85 4.15 -45.36
C ILE A 156 17.59 4.20 -46.22
N PRO A 157 16.57 5.00 -45.85
CA PRO A 157 15.42 5.23 -46.74
C PRO A 157 15.87 6.05 -47.94
N VAL A 158 15.46 5.67 -49.14
CA VAL A 158 15.81 6.36 -50.38
C VAL A 158 14.52 6.75 -51.09
N ALA A 159 14.31 8.05 -51.27
CA ALA A 159 13.11 8.54 -51.93
C ALA A 159 13.45 9.56 -53.03
N HIS A 160 12.84 9.41 -54.20
CA HIS A 160 13.09 10.26 -55.37
C HIS A 160 11.96 11.28 -55.61
N GLY A 161 12.15 12.17 -56.58
CA GLY A 161 11.11 13.09 -57.06
C GLY A 161 10.90 14.30 -56.15
N TYR A 162 11.93 14.76 -55.45
CA TYR A 162 11.87 16.02 -54.69
C TYR A 162 12.14 17.23 -55.59
N LYS A 163 11.32 18.29 -55.43
CA LYS A 163 11.46 19.56 -56.16
C LYS A 163 12.37 20.58 -55.45
N ARG A 164 12.60 20.40 -54.14
CA ARG A 164 13.41 21.27 -53.29
C ARG A 164 14.52 20.46 -52.66
N GLY A 165 15.76 20.93 -52.71
CA GLY A 165 16.95 20.18 -52.29
C GLY A 165 17.43 19.21 -53.37
N LEU A 166 18.10 18.13 -52.97
CA LEU A 166 18.50 17.05 -53.88
C LEU A 166 17.27 16.35 -54.46
N SER A 167 17.35 15.85 -55.69
CA SER A 167 16.25 15.10 -56.33
C SER A 167 15.99 13.75 -55.64
N LEU A 168 17.01 13.20 -55.00
CA LEU A 168 17.03 11.99 -54.19
C LEU A 168 17.31 12.39 -52.73
N GLN A 169 16.46 11.99 -51.79
CA GLN A 169 16.60 12.36 -50.37
C GLN A 169 16.23 11.19 -49.46
N PRO A 170 16.78 11.15 -48.23
CA PRO A 170 16.39 10.15 -47.28
C PRO A 170 15.08 10.52 -46.57
N SER A 171 14.02 9.77 -46.91
CA SER A 171 12.68 10.00 -46.37
C SER A 171 11.93 8.69 -46.24
N PHE A 172 11.62 8.32 -45.01
CA PHE A 172 11.04 7.01 -44.68
C PHE A 172 9.64 6.81 -45.26
N ASP A 173 8.69 7.68 -44.94
CA ASP A 173 7.31 7.52 -45.39
C ASP A 173 7.19 7.58 -46.90
N LYS A 174 8.00 8.43 -47.55
CA LYS A 174 7.99 8.53 -49.02
C LYS A 174 8.63 7.30 -49.67
N ALA A 175 9.70 6.76 -49.08
CA ALA A 175 10.31 5.50 -49.54
C ALA A 175 9.29 4.36 -49.50
N ILE A 176 8.54 4.19 -48.39
CA ILE A 176 7.49 3.16 -48.28
C ILE A 176 6.41 3.34 -49.36
N ARG A 177 5.88 4.57 -49.53
CA ARG A 177 4.85 4.84 -50.55
C ARG A 177 5.34 4.57 -51.97
N GLN A 178 6.60 4.88 -52.27
CA GLN A 178 7.20 4.63 -53.58
C GLN A 178 7.38 3.15 -53.91
N GLN A 179 7.20 2.26 -52.93
CA GLN A 179 7.17 0.81 -53.13
C GLN A 179 5.74 0.27 -53.39
N GLY A 180 4.74 1.15 -53.55
CA GLY A 180 3.35 0.76 -53.81
C GLY A 180 2.54 0.41 -52.56
N ILE A 181 3.08 0.67 -51.37
CA ILE A 181 2.40 0.41 -50.10
C ILE A 181 1.49 1.60 -49.77
N GLU A 182 0.18 1.37 -49.89
CA GLU A 182 -0.93 2.28 -49.57
C GLU A 182 -0.69 3.76 -49.93
N GLU A 183 -0.67 4.07 -51.23
CA GLU A 183 -0.58 5.45 -51.74
C GLU A 183 -1.68 6.38 -51.17
N HIS A 184 -2.79 5.81 -50.68
CA HIS A 184 -3.97 6.50 -50.14
C HIS A 184 -4.07 6.50 -48.60
N ALA A 185 -3.08 5.99 -47.87
CA ALA A 185 -3.07 6.02 -46.41
C ALA A 185 -3.16 7.47 -45.89
N LYS A 186 -4.10 7.72 -44.97
CA LYS A 186 -4.46 9.07 -44.48
C LYS A 186 -3.36 9.71 -43.64
N ASP A 187 -2.54 8.91 -42.96
CA ASP A 187 -1.45 9.38 -42.13
C ASP A 187 -0.17 8.49 -42.21
N SER A 188 0.91 8.94 -41.56
CA SER A 188 2.20 8.25 -41.50
C SER A 188 2.14 6.91 -40.75
N ARG A 189 1.22 6.76 -39.78
CA ARG A 189 1.09 5.55 -38.96
C ARG A 189 0.48 4.43 -39.77
N ASP A 190 -0.51 4.74 -40.60
CA ASP A 190 -1.16 3.79 -41.50
C ASP A 190 -0.16 3.22 -42.52
N VAL A 191 0.63 4.11 -43.16
CA VAL A 191 1.72 3.71 -44.08
C VAL A 191 2.68 2.73 -43.42
N PHE A 192 3.12 3.02 -42.19
CA PHE A 192 4.03 2.13 -41.47
C PHE A 192 3.36 0.82 -41.03
N ARG A 193 2.07 0.83 -40.66
CA ARG A 193 1.34 -0.39 -40.29
C ARG A 193 1.23 -1.35 -41.48
N ALA A 194 0.84 -0.84 -42.65
CA ALA A 194 0.75 -1.65 -43.86
C ALA A 194 2.11 -2.27 -44.22
N PHE A 195 3.19 -1.47 -44.19
CA PHE A 195 4.55 -1.98 -44.39
C PHE A 195 4.93 -3.06 -43.36
N ARG A 196 4.71 -2.79 -42.07
CA ARG A 196 5.01 -3.73 -40.99
C ARG A 196 4.26 -5.04 -41.18
N ASP A 197 2.97 -4.99 -41.50
CA ASP A 197 2.14 -6.18 -41.62
C ASP A 197 2.58 -7.04 -42.81
N GLY A 198 3.02 -6.41 -43.91
CA GLY A 198 3.67 -7.09 -45.04
C GLY A 198 5.01 -7.75 -44.66
N GLU A 199 5.88 -7.07 -43.91
CA GLU A 199 7.14 -7.68 -43.46
C GLU A 199 6.91 -8.83 -42.46
N ILE A 200 5.93 -8.73 -41.56
CA ILE A 200 5.55 -9.83 -40.68
C ILE A 200 5.05 -11.03 -41.49
N GLN A 201 4.28 -10.79 -42.55
CA GLN A 201 3.84 -11.86 -43.45
C GLN A 201 5.03 -12.52 -44.16
N ALA A 202 6.00 -11.75 -44.65
CA ALA A 202 7.20 -12.30 -45.28
C ALA A 202 8.00 -13.20 -44.32
N VAL A 203 8.19 -12.78 -43.06
CA VAL A 203 8.84 -13.63 -42.05
C VAL A 203 8.01 -14.88 -41.77
N ALA A 204 6.68 -14.78 -41.73
CA ALA A 204 5.79 -15.93 -41.51
C ALA A 204 5.81 -16.92 -42.68
N GLU A 205 6.00 -16.45 -43.92
CA GLU A 205 6.16 -17.29 -45.10
C GLU A 205 7.45 -18.11 -45.02
N ILE A 206 8.56 -17.47 -44.66
CA ILE A 206 9.85 -18.15 -44.44
C ILE A 206 9.76 -19.12 -43.25
N ALA A 207 9.08 -18.73 -42.17
CA ALA A 207 8.89 -19.58 -41.00
C ALA A 207 8.14 -20.89 -41.32
N ARG A 208 7.20 -20.85 -42.27
CA ARG A 208 6.48 -22.05 -42.74
C ARG A 208 7.40 -23.07 -43.40
N GLU A 209 8.47 -22.64 -44.07
CA GLU A 209 9.48 -23.55 -44.63
C GLU A 209 10.16 -24.40 -43.54
N MET A 210 10.24 -23.87 -42.31
CA MET A 210 10.78 -24.55 -41.13
C MET A 210 9.70 -25.26 -40.29
N ASN A 211 8.49 -25.47 -40.83
CA ASN A 211 7.33 -26.04 -40.13
C ASN A 211 6.89 -25.23 -38.89
N ILE A 212 7.05 -23.91 -38.94
CA ILE A 212 6.62 -22.98 -37.89
C ILE A 212 5.46 -22.13 -38.40
N GLU A 213 4.31 -22.23 -37.74
CA GLU A 213 3.18 -21.33 -37.98
C GLU A 213 3.22 -20.13 -37.03
N ARG A 214 2.78 -18.98 -37.55
CA ARG A 214 2.68 -17.76 -36.75
C ARG A 214 1.48 -17.85 -35.81
N ARG A 215 1.72 -17.74 -34.50
CA ARG A 215 0.67 -17.41 -33.53
C ARG A 215 0.66 -15.90 -33.24
N LEU A 216 -0.52 -15.35 -32.96
CA LEU A 216 -0.64 -13.99 -32.47
C LEU A 216 -0.06 -13.94 -31.05
N GLY A 217 0.90 -13.05 -30.82
CA GLY A 217 1.39 -12.78 -29.46
C GLY A 217 0.36 -11.97 -28.67
N GLU A 218 0.36 -12.12 -27.34
CA GLU A 218 -0.38 -11.21 -26.47
C GLU A 218 0.14 -9.78 -26.68
N THR A 219 -0.77 -8.84 -26.92
CA THR A 219 -0.40 -7.41 -26.98
C THR A 219 0.18 -7.00 -25.64
N ASN A 220 1.49 -6.77 -25.60
CA ASN A 220 2.21 -6.27 -24.42
C ASN A 220 1.47 -5.09 -23.80
N LYS A 221 0.94 -5.27 -22.59
CA LYS A 221 0.36 -4.19 -21.77
C LYS A 221 1.42 -3.21 -21.26
N PHE A 222 2.69 -3.59 -21.30
CA PHE A 222 3.83 -2.83 -20.80
C PHE A 222 4.60 -2.20 -21.96
N LYS A 223 4.92 -0.90 -21.85
CA LYS A 223 5.62 -0.15 -22.91
C LYS A 223 7.13 -0.33 -22.87
N ASP A 224 7.68 -0.75 -21.73
CA ASP A 224 9.12 -0.82 -21.45
C ASP A 224 9.49 -2.16 -20.80
N THR A 225 10.62 -2.75 -21.24
CA THR A 225 11.23 -3.95 -20.66
C THR A 225 11.51 -3.81 -19.15
N ARG A 226 11.71 -2.58 -18.65
CA ARG A 226 11.86 -2.31 -17.21
C ARG A 226 10.57 -2.50 -16.42
N GLU A 227 9.44 -2.09 -16.97
CA GLU A 227 8.13 -2.29 -16.35
C GLU A 227 7.83 -3.79 -16.24
N TYR A 228 8.15 -4.55 -17.30
CA TYR A 228 8.04 -6.01 -17.29
C TYR A 228 8.95 -6.67 -16.23
N LYS A 229 10.19 -6.19 -16.06
CA LYS A 229 11.10 -6.72 -15.03
C LYS A 229 10.61 -6.45 -13.60
N LYS A 230 10.07 -5.26 -13.32
CA LYS A 230 9.46 -4.97 -12.01
C LYS A 230 8.24 -5.85 -11.75
N TYR A 231 7.42 -6.07 -12.76
CA TYR A 231 6.28 -6.97 -12.66
C TYR A 231 6.71 -8.44 -12.40
N GLN A 232 7.73 -8.91 -13.10
CA GLN A 232 8.33 -10.24 -12.89
C GLN A 232 8.97 -10.39 -11.50
N GLN A 233 9.63 -9.36 -10.97
CA GLN A 233 10.15 -9.37 -9.60
C GLN A 233 9.02 -9.48 -8.58
N GLY A 234 7.96 -8.67 -8.70
CA GLY A 234 6.79 -8.76 -7.83
C GLY A 234 6.09 -10.12 -7.90
N LEU A 235 6.09 -10.77 -9.08
CA LEU A 235 5.58 -12.14 -9.23
C LEU A 235 6.46 -13.18 -8.52
N ASN A 236 7.78 -13.03 -8.54
CA ASN A 236 8.68 -13.94 -7.82
C ASN A 236 8.61 -13.76 -6.30
N GLU A 237 8.49 -12.53 -5.82
CA GLU A 237 8.23 -12.23 -4.40
C GLU A 237 6.92 -12.89 -3.96
N LEU A 238 5.84 -12.71 -4.73
CA LEU A 238 4.57 -13.35 -4.44
C LEU A 238 4.64 -14.89 -4.47
N LYS A 239 5.44 -15.47 -5.37
CA LYS A 239 5.66 -16.93 -5.40
C LYS A 239 6.40 -17.43 -4.17
N ASN A 240 7.37 -16.66 -3.67
CA ASN A 240 8.10 -17.01 -2.44
C ASN A 240 7.17 -16.93 -1.22
N ASP A 241 6.36 -15.88 -1.12
CA ASP A 241 5.34 -15.75 -0.06
C ASP A 241 4.35 -16.91 -0.08
N ILE A 242 3.89 -17.34 -1.27
CA ILE A 242 3.01 -18.50 -1.43
C ILE A 242 3.71 -19.79 -0.98
N ALA A 243 5.00 -19.97 -1.32
CA ALA A 243 5.75 -21.14 -0.92
C ALA A 243 5.93 -21.20 0.61
N GLU A 244 6.26 -20.08 1.25
CA GLU A 244 6.41 -19.97 2.70
C GLU A 244 5.09 -20.23 3.43
N LYS A 245 3.99 -19.64 2.95
CA LYS A 245 2.65 -19.90 3.49
C LYS A 245 2.18 -21.33 3.29
N LYS A 246 2.61 -21.99 2.23
CA LYS A 246 2.31 -23.41 2.00
C LYS A 246 3.03 -24.31 3.01
N THR A 247 4.30 -24.02 3.32
CA THR A 247 5.02 -24.73 4.40
C THR A 247 4.38 -24.51 5.77
N GLU A 248 3.99 -23.28 6.10
CA GLU A 248 3.25 -23.01 7.36
C GLU A 248 1.91 -23.79 7.41
N PHE A 249 1.21 -23.90 6.28
CA PHE A 249 -0.03 -24.67 6.20
C PHE A 249 0.20 -26.17 6.41
N GLU A 250 1.23 -26.74 5.80
CA GLU A 250 1.60 -28.16 5.98
C GLU A 250 1.96 -28.47 7.45
N GLU A 251 2.66 -27.55 8.14
CA GLU A 251 2.94 -27.69 9.57
C GLU A 251 1.66 -27.65 10.43
N LEU A 252 0.72 -26.75 10.12
CA LEU A 252 -0.57 -26.67 10.81
C LEU A 252 -1.44 -27.92 10.56
N GLU A 253 -1.38 -28.51 9.37
CA GLU A 253 -2.10 -29.74 9.03
C GLU A 253 -1.58 -30.94 9.86
N ILE A 254 -0.25 -31.03 10.04
CA ILE A 254 0.37 -32.03 10.93
C ILE A 254 -0.06 -31.82 12.39
N GLN A 255 -0.11 -30.58 12.87
CA GLN A 255 -0.56 -30.28 14.23
C GLN A 255 -2.03 -30.65 14.44
N THR A 256 -2.89 -30.33 13.47
CA THR A 256 -4.32 -30.70 13.48
C THR A 256 -4.50 -32.20 13.58
N THR A 257 -3.76 -32.97 12.76
CA THR A 257 -3.82 -34.44 12.77
C THR A 257 -3.39 -35.02 14.14
N ARG A 258 -2.36 -34.44 14.77
CA ARG A 258 -1.93 -34.83 16.12
C ARG A 258 -2.99 -34.53 17.18
N LEU A 259 -3.65 -33.37 17.09
CA LEU A 259 -4.74 -33.00 17.99
C LEU A 259 -5.95 -33.93 17.85
N GLU A 260 -6.30 -34.33 16.62
CA GLU A 260 -7.36 -35.31 16.38
C GLU A 260 -7.02 -36.67 17.01
N ALA A 261 -5.79 -37.15 16.87
CA ALA A 261 -5.36 -38.40 17.52
C ALA A 261 -5.44 -38.32 19.05
N VAL A 262 -5.04 -37.18 19.65
CA VAL A 262 -5.17 -36.96 21.10
C VAL A 262 -6.64 -36.94 21.51
N LYS A 263 -7.50 -36.27 20.73
CA LYS A 263 -8.95 -36.23 20.98
C LYS A 263 -9.56 -37.63 20.98
N THR A 264 -9.26 -38.46 19.98
CA THR A 264 -9.76 -39.85 19.92
C THR A 264 -9.27 -40.68 21.12
N ASN A 265 -8.03 -40.49 21.56
CA ASN A 265 -7.50 -41.19 22.73
C ASN A 265 -8.22 -40.75 24.03
N LEU A 266 -8.49 -39.44 24.18
CA LEU A 266 -9.26 -38.91 25.30
C LEU A 266 -10.72 -39.41 25.30
N GLU A 267 -11.36 -39.49 24.14
CA GLU A 267 -12.71 -40.05 24.00
C GLU A 267 -12.72 -41.53 24.44
N SER A 268 -11.75 -42.33 23.99
CA SER A 268 -11.60 -43.72 24.42
C SER A 268 -11.37 -43.85 25.93
N HIS A 269 -10.53 -42.99 26.51
CA HIS A 269 -10.28 -42.98 27.95
C HIS A 269 -11.53 -42.61 28.75
N THR A 270 -12.31 -41.67 28.22
CA THR A 270 -13.58 -41.24 28.82
C THR A 270 -14.59 -42.37 28.83
N ASP A 271 -14.68 -43.17 27.77
CA ASP A 271 -15.61 -44.30 27.72
C ASP A 271 -15.21 -45.43 28.67
N VAL A 272 -13.91 -45.72 28.82
CA VAL A 272 -13.41 -46.66 29.85
C VAL A 272 -13.74 -46.16 31.27
N LEU A 273 -13.64 -44.85 31.51
CA LEU A 273 -14.01 -44.28 32.80
C LEU A 273 -15.51 -44.38 33.08
N LYS A 274 -16.37 -44.14 32.07
CA LYS A 274 -17.81 -44.34 32.20
C LYS A 274 -18.14 -45.79 32.56
N GLU A 275 -17.53 -46.76 31.89
CA GLU A 275 -17.75 -48.19 32.18
C GLU A 275 -17.34 -48.55 33.63
N LYS A 276 -16.22 -47.99 34.12
CA LYS A 276 -15.82 -48.15 35.52
C LYS A 276 -16.80 -47.52 36.49
N VAL A 277 -17.31 -46.32 36.19
CA VAL A 277 -18.32 -45.64 37.02
C VAL A 277 -19.61 -46.45 37.07
N ASP A 278 -20.07 -46.99 35.95
CA ASP A 278 -21.26 -47.84 35.90
C ASP A 278 -21.06 -49.11 36.74
N LYS A 279 -19.88 -49.73 36.64
CA LYS A 279 -19.54 -50.89 37.47
C LYS A 279 -19.52 -50.56 38.96
N TYR A 280 -18.88 -49.46 39.36
CA TYR A 280 -18.85 -49.03 40.76
C TYR A 280 -20.25 -48.69 41.27
N THR A 281 -21.10 -48.10 40.45
CA THR A 281 -22.50 -47.82 40.80
C THR A 281 -23.26 -49.12 41.09
N GLN A 282 -23.10 -50.14 40.24
CA GLN A 282 -23.71 -51.47 40.47
C GLN A 282 -23.16 -52.17 41.72
N ASP A 283 -21.85 -52.05 41.98
CA ASP A 283 -21.24 -52.66 43.16
C ASP A 283 -21.70 -51.96 44.46
N ILE A 284 -21.87 -50.63 44.43
CA ILE A 284 -22.47 -49.86 45.54
C ILE A 284 -23.92 -50.28 45.81
N GLU A 285 -24.72 -50.53 44.78
CA GLU A 285 -26.09 -51.04 44.94
C GLU A 285 -26.10 -52.44 45.59
N LYS A 286 -25.21 -53.34 45.15
CA LYS A 286 -25.07 -54.66 45.77
C LYS A 286 -24.66 -54.55 47.23
N LEU A 287 -23.66 -53.73 47.54
CA LEU A 287 -23.20 -53.51 48.91
C LEU A 287 -24.32 -52.96 49.80
N HIS A 288 -25.13 -52.01 49.31
CA HIS A 288 -26.32 -51.56 50.05
C HIS A 288 -27.32 -52.69 50.31
N THR A 289 -27.57 -53.57 49.34
CA THR A 289 -28.47 -54.72 49.57
C THR A 289 -27.91 -55.73 50.56
N GLU A 290 -26.59 -55.95 50.55
CA GLU A 290 -25.90 -56.81 51.53
C GLU A 290 -25.91 -56.20 52.92
N GLN A 291 -25.66 -54.89 53.03
CA GLN A 291 -25.76 -54.14 54.27
C GLN A 291 -27.17 -54.28 54.86
N ASN A 292 -28.22 -54.03 54.07
CA ASN A 292 -29.60 -54.17 54.54
C ASN A 292 -29.91 -55.60 55.02
N ARG A 293 -29.35 -56.63 54.37
CA ARG A 293 -29.48 -58.03 54.81
C ARG A 293 -28.70 -58.31 56.09
N ALA A 294 -27.50 -57.76 56.23
CA ALA A 294 -26.67 -57.90 57.41
C ALA A 294 -27.31 -57.22 58.63
N GLU A 295 -27.86 -56.02 58.45
CA GLU A 295 -28.61 -55.30 59.49
C GLU A 295 -29.83 -56.10 59.93
N LYS A 296 -30.58 -56.70 59.00
CA LYS A 296 -31.70 -57.58 59.34
C LYS A 296 -31.26 -58.79 60.16
N ARG A 297 -30.17 -59.46 59.75
CA ARG A 297 -29.60 -60.61 60.49
C ARG A 297 -29.08 -60.23 61.87
N LEU A 298 -28.46 -59.06 61.99
CA LEU A 298 -27.98 -58.56 63.27
C LEU A 298 -29.15 -58.34 64.24
N GLU A 299 -30.27 -57.83 63.75
CA GLU A 299 -31.46 -57.65 64.58
C GLU A 299 -32.09 -58.99 64.98
N GLU A 300 -32.11 -59.98 64.09
CA GLU A 300 -32.51 -61.36 64.41
C GLU A 300 -31.59 -61.99 65.48
N GLN A 301 -30.26 -61.82 65.35
CA GLN A 301 -29.28 -62.32 66.32
C GLN A 301 -29.33 -61.65 67.69
N LYS A 302 -29.69 -60.35 67.75
CA LYS A 302 -29.92 -59.67 69.03
C LYS A 302 -31.11 -60.28 69.76
N GLN A 303 -32.18 -60.59 69.03
CA GLN A 303 -33.36 -61.21 69.60
C GLN A 303 -33.04 -62.63 70.12
N GLU A 304 -32.29 -63.42 69.36
CA GLU A 304 -31.84 -64.76 69.79
C GLU A 304 -30.91 -64.72 71.02
N ASN A 305 -30.04 -63.71 71.12
CA ASN A 305 -29.19 -63.52 72.31
C ASN A 305 -30.00 -63.19 73.58
N ILE A 306 -31.12 -62.47 73.45
CA ILE A 306 -32.00 -62.21 74.59
C ILE A 306 -32.60 -63.52 75.09
N ASP A 307 -33.04 -64.39 74.18
CA ASP A 307 -33.66 -65.67 74.50
C ASP A 307 -32.63 -66.66 75.12
N LEU A 308 -31.38 -66.68 74.61
CA LEU A 308 -30.30 -67.49 75.17
C LEU A 308 -29.86 -67.05 76.57
N ASN A 309 -29.85 -65.73 76.85
CA ASN A 309 -29.51 -65.22 78.18
C ASN A 309 -30.51 -65.65 79.25
N VAL A 310 -31.78 -65.86 78.89
CA VAL A 310 -32.80 -66.42 79.79
C VAL A 310 -32.46 -67.89 80.12
N ALA A 311 -32.08 -68.69 79.13
CA ALA A 311 -31.72 -70.11 79.33
C ALA A 311 -30.41 -70.31 80.13
N ILE A 312 -29.42 -69.41 79.96
CA ILE A 312 -28.16 -69.45 80.71
C ILE A 312 -28.38 -69.18 82.21
N SER A 313 -29.42 -68.43 82.59
CA SER A 313 -29.77 -68.19 83.98
C SER A 313 -30.25 -69.46 84.70
N ASP A 314 -30.92 -70.37 83.98
CA ASP A 314 -31.47 -71.61 84.55
C ASP A 314 -30.40 -72.69 84.73
N LEU A 315 -29.43 -72.80 83.81
CA LEU A 315 -28.30 -73.74 83.89
C LEU A 315 -27.26 -73.37 84.96
N LYS A 316 -27.26 -72.10 85.41
CA LYS A 316 -26.34 -71.60 86.45
C LYS A 316 -26.66 -72.14 87.85
N LEU A 317 -27.86 -72.69 88.06
CA LEU A 317 -28.29 -73.33 89.29
C LEU A 317 -27.75 -74.76 89.46
N ASP A 318 -27.39 -75.46 88.37
CA ASP A 318 -26.91 -76.85 88.39
C ASP A 318 -25.38 -76.97 88.54
N LEU A 319 -24.63 -75.88 88.31
CA LEU A 319 -23.17 -75.86 88.31
C LEU A 319 -22.54 -75.69 89.70
N MET A 320 -23.25 -76.01 90.78
CA MET A 320 -22.71 -76.06 92.15
C MET A 320 -21.99 -77.40 92.47
N GLY A 321 -22.02 -78.38 91.55
CA GLY A 321 -21.36 -79.69 91.69
C GLY A 321 -19.90 -79.78 91.21
N VAL A 322 -19.31 -78.72 90.66
CA VAL A 322 -18.04 -78.76 89.90
C VAL A 322 -16.82 -78.27 90.71
N SER A 323 -16.85 -78.39 92.04
CA SER A 323 -15.81 -77.85 92.93
C SER A 323 -14.45 -78.57 92.86
N GLU A 324 -14.36 -79.75 92.25
CA GLU A 324 -13.12 -80.53 92.13
C GLU A 324 -12.37 -80.29 90.80
N GLU A 325 -12.99 -79.61 89.82
CA GLU A 325 -12.35 -79.14 88.58
C GLU A 325 -11.67 -77.76 88.74
N VAL A 326 -11.93 -77.06 89.85
CA VAL A 326 -11.52 -75.66 90.10
C VAL A 326 -10.00 -75.48 90.16
N GLU A 327 -9.25 -76.46 90.63
CA GLU A 327 -7.78 -76.37 90.75
C GLU A 327 -7.08 -76.45 89.37
N ASN A 328 -7.64 -77.20 88.41
CA ASN A 328 -7.14 -77.31 87.04
C ASN A 328 -7.42 -76.02 86.23
N ILE A 329 -8.55 -75.37 86.52
CA ILE A 329 -9.02 -74.16 85.84
C ILE A 329 -8.14 -72.94 86.16
N ASN A 330 -7.66 -72.81 87.40
CA ASN A 330 -6.78 -71.70 87.80
C ASN A 330 -5.49 -71.62 86.96
N GLN A 331 -4.85 -72.78 86.67
CA GLN A 331 -3.62 -72.83 85.88
C GLN A 331 -3.85 -72.51 84.39
N ARG A 332 -4.96 -72.96 83.81
CA ARG A 332 -5.28 -72.74 82.38
C ARG A 332 -5.60 -71.28 82.08
N VAL A 333 -6.26 -70.58 83.01
CA VAL A 333 -6.72 -69.20 82.78
C VAL A 333 -5.60 -68.18 82.93
N ALA A 334 -4.63 -68.44 83.80
CA ALA A 334 -3.40 -67.65 83.85
C ALA A 334 -2.54 -67.78 82.57
N ALA A 335 -2.59 -68.91 81.85
CA ALA A 335 -1.92 -69.08 80.56
C ALA A 335 -2.65 -68.31 79.44
N ALA A 336 -3.98 -68.35 79.41
CA ALA A 336 -4.77 -67.60 78.43
C ALA A 336 -4.57 -66.08 78.55
N TRP A 337 -4.40 -65.56 79.78
CA TRP A 337 -4.07 -64.15 80.02
C TRP A 337 -2.78 -63.71 79.33
N HIS A 338 -1.74 -64.54 79.46
CA HIS A 338 -0.42 -64.24 78.92
C HIS A 338 -0.47 -64.05 77.40
N ASP A 339 -1.09 -65.00 76.69
CA ASP A 339 -1.20 -64.97 75.23
C ASP A 339 -2.05 -63.79 74.73
N ASP A 340 -3.18 -63.52 75.40
CA ASP A 340 -4.08 -62.41 75.04
C ASP A 340 -3.46 -61.03 75.28
N TRP A 341 -2.69 -60.86 76.37
CA TRP A 341 -1.96 -59.63 76.64
C TRP A 341 -0.91 -59.34 75.56
N LEU A 342 -0.09 -60.33 75.19
CA LEU A 342 0.91 -60.18 74.13
C LEU A 342 0.28 -59.87 72.77
N ALA A 343 -0.83 -60.55 72.42
CA ALA A 343 -1.56 -60.27 71.19
C ALA A 343 -2.09 -58.83 71.14
N THR A 344 -2.61 -58.33 72.27
CA THR A 344 -3.09 -56.94 72.39
C THR A 344 -1.93 -55.95 72.24
N LYS A 345 -0.81 -56.17 72.90
CA LYS A 345 0.38 -55.30 72.81
C LYS A 345 1.02 -55.30 71.43
N SER A 346 0.96 -56.42 70.71
CA SER A 346 1.46 -56.49 69.32
C SER A 346 0.65 -55.62 68.37
N GLN A 347 -0.66 -55.50 68.56
CA GLN A 347 -1.54 -54.73 67.69
C GLN A 347 -1.72 -53.28 68.18
N PHE A 348 -1.62 -53.06 69.49
CA PHE A 348 -1.82 -51.77 70.16
C PHE A 348 -0.68 -51.53 71.16
N PRO A 349 0.54 -51.18 70.68
CA PRO A 349 1.72 -51.03 71.53
C PRO A 349 1.55 -50.02 72.66
N ASP A 350 0.77 -48.97 72.39
CA ASP A 350 0.54 -47.84 73.29
C ASP A 350 -0.54 -48.11 74.35
N PHE A 351 -1.31 -49.20 74.23
CA PHE A 351 -2.35 -49.53 75.20
C PHE A 351 -1.74 -49.97 76.53
N ASN A 352 -2.01 -49.27 77.62
CA ASN A 352 -1.56 -49.62 78.97
C ASN A 352 -2.76 -49.61 79.92
N MET A 353 -2.72 -50.45 80.94
CA MET A 353 -3.72 -50.43 82.01
C MET A 353 -3.07 -50.72 83.36
N LYS A 354 -3.80 -50.39 84.41
CA LYS A 354 -3.44 -50.70 85.78
C LYS A 354 -4.58 -51.48 86.44
N THR A 355 -4.24 -52.24 87.46
CA THR A 355 -5.21 -52.94 88.31
C THR A 355 -4.86 -52.70 89.77
N THR A 356 -5.85 -52.84 90.65
CA THR A 356 -5.63 -52.78 92.09
C THR A 356 -5.39 -54.19 92.63
N ILE A 357 -4.35 -54.34 93.44
CA ILE A 357 -4.10 -55.57 94.21
C ILE A 357 -4.03 -55.24 95.68
N THR A 358 -4.36 -56.21 96.52
CA THR A 358 -4.29 -56.07 97.97
C THR A 358 -3.04 -56.78 98.47
N GLU A 359 -2.11 -56.04 99.08
CA GLU A 359 -0.96 -56.61 99.78
C GLU A 359 -1.18 -56.51 101.29
N GLN A 360 -0.81 -57.58 102.01
CA GLN A 360 -0.83 -57.62 103.47
C GLN A 360 0.56 -57.26 104.01
N TYR A 361 0.65 -56.21 104.83
CA TYR A 361 1.87 -55.84 105.55
C TYR A 361 1.70 -56.21 107.04
N GLU A 362 2.64 -56.99 107.58
CA GLU A 362 2.75 -57.25 109.02
C GLU A 362 3.66 -56.19 109.65
N ASP A 363 3.09 -55.33 110.49
CA ASP A 363 3.86 -54.28 111.18
C ASP A 363 4.26 -54.76 112.58
N SER A 364 5.55 -55.06 112.77
CA SER A 364 6.06 -55.70 113.99
C SER A 364 6.57 -54.70 115.03
N TYR A 365 5.76 -53.73 115.49
CA TYR A 365 6.07 -52.94 116.69
C TYR A 365 4.81 -52.47 117.43
N SER A 366 4.43 -53.15 118.52
CA SER A 366 3.71 -52.52 119.64
C SER A 366 3.92 -53.30 120.96
N GLU A 367 4.00 -52.57 122.08
CA GLU A 367 4.34 -53.06 123.43
C GLU A 367 3.31 -54.02 124.08
N ASN A 368 2.26 -54.45 123.37
CA ASN A 368 1.20 -55.31 123.91
C ASN A 368 0.94 -56.61 123.12
N GLY A 369 1.81 -57.02 122.20
CA GLY A 369 1.81 -58.38 121.65
C GLY A 369 0.63 -58.78 120.74
N GLU A 370 -0.17 -57.85 120.26
CA GLU A 370 -1.17 -58.11 119.21
C GLU A 370 -0.61 -57.74 117.83
N THR A 371 -0.65 -58.70 116.89
CA THR A 371 -0.26 -58.52 115.49
C THR A 371 -1.40 -57.81 114.76
N PHE A 372 -1.14 -56.61 114.23
CA PHE A 372 -2.07 -55.92 113.33
C PHE A 372 -1.69 -56.22 111.89
N VAL A 373 -2.59 -56.88 111.15
CA VAL A 373 -2.47 -57.05 109.69
C VAL A 373 -3.16 -55.87 109.05
N GLN A 374 -2.41 -55.05 108.31
CA GLN A 374 -2.99 -53.98 107.52
C GLN A 374 -3.03 -54.40 106.05
N GLU A 375 -4.24 -54.44 105.48
CA GLU A 375 -4.44 -54.63 104.05
C GLU A 375 -4.32 -53.27 103.35
N VAL A 376 -3.40 -53.17 102.40
CA VAL A 376 -3.19 -51.97 101.60
C VAL A 376 -3.49 -52.30 100.14
N GLU A 377 -4.43 -51.57 99.56
CA GLU A 377 -4.70 -51.61 98.12
C GLU A 377 -3.65 -50.77 97.39
N ILE A 378 -2.90 -51.40 96.49
CA ILE A 378 -1.91 -50.74 95.65
C ILE A 378 -2.27 -50.90 94.18
N GLU A 379 -2.10 -49.83 93.41
CA GLU A 379 -2.37 -49.80 91.97
C GLU A 379 -1.09 -50.21 91.21
N VAL A 380 -1.13 -51.35 90.53
CA VAL A 380 0.00 -51.91 89.80
C VAL A 380 -0.21 -51.84 88.30
N SER A 381 0.88 -51.62 87.55
CA SER A 381 0.86 -51.73 86.09
C SER A 381 0.70 -53.19 85.70
N VAL A 382 -0.20 -53.46 84.77
CA VAL A 382 -0.48 -54.83 84.35
C VAL A 382 0.42 -55.25 83.19
N ASP A 383 0.82 -56.52 83.20
CA ASP A 383 1.64 -57.18 82.19
C ASP A 383 1.17 -58.64 81.93
N GLU A 384 1.86 -59.36 81.06
CA GLU A 384 1.54 -60.72 80.65
C GLU A 384 1.67 -61.77 81.78
N ASN A 385 2.31 -61.43 82.91
CA ASN A 385 2.56 -62.37 84.00
C ASN A 385 1.75 -62.04 85.27
N THR A 386 1.05 -60.91 85.29
CA THR A 386 0.35 -60.38 86.46
C THR A 386 -0.50 -61.42 87.23
N PRO A 387 -1.35 -62.27 86.59
CA PRO A 387 -2.10 -63.30 87.33
C PRO A 387 -1.23 -64.36 88.00
N LYS A 388 -0.09 -64.73 87.40
CA LYS A 388 0.86 -65.67 88.00
C LYS A 388 1.65 -65.00 89.12
N THR A 389 2.11 -63.78 88.90
CA THR A 389 2.92 -63.01 89.86
C THR A 389 2.19 -62.82 91.19
N TYR A 390 0.89 -62.55 91.15
CA TYR A 390 0.07 -62.31 92.34
C TYR A 390 -0.86 -63.49 92.69
N ASN A 391 -0.62 -64.67 92.10
CA ASN A 391 -1.35 -65.91 92.35
C ASN A 391 -2.89 -65.77 92.29
N PHE A 392 -3.38 -65.12 91.24
CA PHE A 392 -4.81 -64.91 91.04
C PHE A 392 -5.53 -66.23 90.78
N ASN A 393 -6.63 -66.44 91.50
CA ASN A 393 -7.57 -67.51 91.16
C ASN A 393 -8.32 -67.16 89.85
N PHE A 394 -9.07 -68.13 89.34
CA PHE A 394 -9.85 -68.00 88.10
C PHE A 394 -10.73 -66.74 88.08
N ARG A 395 -11.41 -66.47 89.20
CA ARG A 395 -12.33 -65.32 89.32
C ARG A 395 -11.58 -64.00 89.22
N ARG A 396 -10.47 -63.84 89.95
CA ARG A 396 -9.67 -62.61 89.89
C ARG A 396 -9.01 -62.43 88.53
N THR A 397 -8.56 -63.51 87.90
CA THR A 397 -8.01 -63.44 86.54
C THR A 397 -9.07 -63.03 85.51
N LEU A 398 -10.32 -63.48 85.64
CA LEU A 398 -11.43 -63.02 84.81
C LEU A 398 -11.81 -61.56 85.06
N GLU A 399 -11.77 -61.11 86.32
CA GLU A 399 -11.96 -59.70 86.65
C GLU A 399 -10.88 -58.84 85.96
N LEU A 400 -9.63 -59.29 85.94
CA LEU A 400 -8.55 -58.62 85.21
C LEU A 400 -8.79 -58.57 83.69
N PHE A 401 -9.36 -59.62 83.10
CA PHE A 401 -9.83 -59.59 81.71
C PHE A 401 -10.95 -58.56 81.47
N ASN A 402 -11.90 -58.45 82.38
CA ASN A 402 -12.96 -57.45 82.27
C ASN A 402 -12.39 -56.02 82.40
N GLU A 403 -11.51 -55.79 83.38
CA GLU A 403 -10.80 -54.52 83.55
C GLU A 403 -10.01 -54.15 82.27
N LYS A 404 -9.37 -55.15 81.62
CA LYS A 404 -8.72 -54.97 80.33
C LYS A 404 -9.68 -54.59 79.22
N VAL A 405 -10.81 -55.28 79.09
CA VAL A 405 -11.83 -54.96 78.08
C VAL A 405 -12.36 -53.55 78.28
N GLU A 406 -12.66 -53.15 79.51
CA GLU A 406 -13.13 -51.80 79.84
C GLU A 406 -12.08 -50.72 79.54
N GLY A 407 -10.83 -50.96 79.96
CA GLY A 407 -9.71 -50.07 79.65
C GLY A 407 -9.44 -49.97 78.15
N PHE A 408 -9.50 -51.08 77.44
CA PHE A 408 -9.27 -51.14 76.00
C PHE A 408 -10.41 -50.48 75.20
N VAL A 409 -11.66 -50.67 75.61
CA VAL A 409 -12.81 -49.96 75.04
C VAL A 409 -12.67 -48.45 75.26
N SER A 410 -12.17 -48.02 76.42
CA SER A 410 -11.92 -46.61 76.70
C SER A 410 -10.81 -46.04 75.82
N TYR A 411 -9.70 -46.76 75.68
CA TYR A 411 -8.60 -46.41 74.76
C TYR A 411 -9.06 -46.30 73.30
N LEU A 412 -9.84 -47.26 72.81
CA LEU A 412 -10.37 -47.23 71.44
C LEU A 412 -11.35 -46.06 71.23
N LYS A 413 -12.18 -45.75 72.23
CA LYS A 413 -13.07 -44.56 72.20
C LYS A 413 -12.27 -43.27 72.10
N GLU A 414 -11.18 -43.15 72.84
CA GLU A 414 -10.29 -41.97 72.79
C GLU A 414 -9.63 -41.82 71.42
N LYS A 415 -9.06 -42.90 70.86
CA LYS A 415 -8.48 -42.87 69.50
C LYS A 415 -9.50 -42.60 68.41
N ALA A 416 -10.71 -43.16 68.51
CA ALA A 416 -11.79 -42.86 67.58
C ALA A 416 -12.21 -41.38 67.63
N LEU A 417 -12.22 -40.78 68.82
CA LEU A 417 -12.52 -39.36 68.99
C LEU A 417 -11.40 -38.47 68.41
N GLU A 418 -10.14 -38.84 68.63
CA GLU A 418 -8.97 -38.16 68.06
C GLU A 418 -9.04 -38.15 66.52
N PHE A 419 -9.30 -39.30 65.89
CA PHE A 419 -9.46 -39.39 64.44
C PHE A 419 -10.67 -38.63 63.92
N LYS A 420 -11.81 -38.66 64.63
CA LYS A 420 -13.00 -37.89 64.27
C LYS A 420 -12.73 -36.39 64.27
N ASN A 421 -12.04 -35.89 65.30
CA ASN A 421 -11.66 -34.47 65.40
C ASN A 421 -10.69 -34.10 64.27
N LYS A 422 -9.75 -34.98 63.93
CA LYS A 422 -8.81 -34.73 62.83
C LYS A 422 -9.50 -34.71 61.47
N ALA A 423 -10.48 -35.59 61.25
CA ALA A 423 -11.29 -35.60 60.03
C ALA A 423 -12.11 -34.30 59.88
N LEU A 424 -12.72 -33.80 60.97
CA LEU A 424 -13.44 -32.52 60.98
C LEU A 424 -12.52 -31.34 60.65
N GLU A 425 -11.31 -31.31 61.21
CA GLU A 425 -10.31 -30.26 60.90
C GLU A 425 -9.88 -30.28 59.42
N LEU A 426 -9.76 -31.46 58.83
CA LEU A 426 -9.41 -31.61 57.41
C LEU A 426 -10.57 -31.19 56.49
N LEU A 427 -11.81 -31.51 56.86
CA LEU A 427 -13.00 -31.11 56.11
C LEU A 427 -13.18 -29.58 56.08
N ASP A 428 -12.92 -28.91 57.20
CA ASP A 428 -12.96 -27.44 57.31
C ASP A 428 -11.87 -26.79 56.43
N LYS A 429 -10.68 -27.38 56.40
CA LYS A 429 -9.58 -26.95 55.51
C LYS A 429 -9.91 -27.14 54.04
N GLU A 430 -10.58 -28.24 53.67
CA GLU A 430 -11.05 -28.49 52.30
C GLU A 430 -12.05 -27.42 51.85
N GLY A 431 -13.05 -27.10 52.69
CA GLY A 431 -14.00 -26.02 52.40
C GLY A 431 -13.34 -24.66 52.17
N HIS A 432 -12.35 -24.30 53.00
CA HIS A 432 -11.58 -23.08 52.81
C HIS A 432 -10.74 -23.06 51.53
N LEU A 433 -10.26 -24.22 51.06
CA LEU A 433 -9.53 -24.33 49.80
C LEU A 433 -10.47 -24.19 48.60
N GLU A 434 -11.65 -24.79 48.63
CA GLU A 434 -12.66 -24.65 47.57
C GLU A 434 -13.13 -23.19 47.42
N ASP A 435 -13.37 -22.49 48.54
CA ASP A 435 -13.77 -21.09 48.51
C ASP A 435 -12.66 -20.19 47.96
N ARG A 436 -11.40 -20.51 48.29
CA ARG A 436 -10.24 -19.80 47.76
C ARG A 436 -10.05 -20.06 46.26
N GLU A 437 -10.30 -21.27 45.78
CA GLU A 437 -10.28 -21.61 44.35
C GLU A 437 -11.35 -20.83 43.58
N LYS A 438 -12.60 -20.79 44.08
CA LYS A 438 -13.67 -19.97 43.49
C LYS A 438 -13.30 -18.50 43.42
N ALA A 439 -12.69 -17.95 44.48
CA ALA A 439 -12.25 -16.55 44.51
C ALA A 439 -11.10 -16.26 43.53
N LEU A 440 -10.19 -17.21 43.32
CA LEU A 440 -9.11 -17.10 42.33
C LEU A 440 -9.66 -17.14 40.90
N ASN A 441 -10.56 -18.09 40.60
CA ASN A 441 -11.20 -18.18 39.29
C ASN A 441 -12.02 -16.92 38.97
N MET A 442 -12.75 -16.36 39.95
CA MET A 442 -13.44 -15.08 39.77
C MET A 442 -12.48 -13.92 39.50
N ARG A 443 -11.30 -13.90 40.14
CA ARG A 443 -10.28 -12.87 39.87
C ARG A 443 -9.67 -13.01 38.48
N GLU A 444 -9.46 -14.23 38.01
CA GLU A 444 -8.94 -14.50 36.67
C GLU A 444 -9.89 -13.96 35.59
N VAL A 445 -11.20 -14.26 35.71
CA VAL A 445 -12.23 -13.73 34.81
C VAL A 445 -12.24 -12.20 34.79
N VAL A 446 -12.13 -11.55 35.96
CA VAL A 446 -12.08 -10.08 36.05
C VAL A 446 -10.81 -9.51 35.42
N ILE A 447 -9.67 -10.20 35.53
CA ILE A 447 -8.42 -9.79 34.89
C ILE A 447 -8.56 -9.88 33.37
N ASP A 448 -9.12 -10.97 32.86
CA ASP A 448 -9.34 -11.18 31.42
C ASP A 448 -10.30 -10.15 30.83
N GLU A 449 -11.40 -9.83 31.52
CA GLU A 449 -12.32 -8.78 31.09
C GLU A 449 -11.65 -7.40 31.04
N ASN A 450 -10.78 -7.09 32.01
CA ASN A 450 -10.02 -5.85 32.05
C ASN A 450 -8.95 -5.78 30.95
N LEU A 451 -8.28 -6.90 30.64
CA LEU A 451 -7.32 -7.00 29.53
C LEU A 451 -8.03 -6.82 28.20
N ALA A 452 -9.15 -7.50 27.96
CA ALA A 452 -9.97 -7.34 26.76
C ALA A 452 -10.56 -5.91 26.63
N GLY A 453 -10.82 -5.25 27.76
CA GLY A 453 -11.20 -3.83 27.80
C GLY A 453 -10.07 -2.91 27.35
N ARG A 454 -8.85 -3.15 27.85
CA ARG A 454 -7.64 -2.40 27.47
C ARG A 454 -7.23 -2.63 26.01
N GLU A 455 -7.30 -3.85 25.51
CA GLU A 455 -7.03 -4.18 24.11
C GLU A 455 -7.98 -3.42 23.17
N ARG A 456 -9.28 -3.43 23.47
CA ARG A 456 -10.27 -2.63 22.72
C ARG A 456 -9.98 -1.13 22.78
N GLU A 457 -9.41 -0.62 23.87
CA GLU A 457 -9.01 0.79 23.98
C GLU A 457 -7.75 1.10 23.16
N ILE A 458 -6.78 0.18 23.13
CA ILE A 458 -5.57 0.26 22.32
C ILE A 458 -5.93 0.21 20.83
N ASP A 459 -6.79 -0.71 20.41
CA ASP A 459 -7.26 -0.81 19.03
C ASP A 459 -7.96 0.47 18.58
N LYS A 460 -8.81 1.05 19.44
CA LYS A 460 -9.42 2.37 19.17
C LYS A 460 -8.39 3.49 19.03
N LYS A 461 -7.27 3.43 19.75
CA LYS A 461 -6.16 4.39 19.63
C LYS A 461 -5.35 4.16 18.36
N LEU A 462 -5.08 2.90 17.99
CA LEU A 462 -4.40 2.52 16.76
C LEU A 462 -5.20 2.93 15.52
N VAL A 463 -6.51 2.64 15.49
CA VAL A 463 -7.39 3.10 14.41
C VAL A 463 -7.39 4.63 14.30
N LYS A 464 -7.31 5.36 15.41
CA LYS A 464 -7.18 6.83 15.38
C LYS A 464 -5.82 7.28 14.82
N LEU A 465 -4.73 6.60 15.19
CA LEU A 465 -3.38 6.88 14.69
C LEU A 465 -3.25 6.56 13.21
N ASP A 466 -3.79 5.45 12.74
CA ASP A 466 -3.81 5.07 11.32
C ASP A 466 -4.61 6.07 10.50
N ASN A 467 -5.80 6.48 10.98
CA ASN A 467 -6.57 7.53 10.34
C ASN A 467 -5.82 8.87 10.33
N GLN A 468 -5.03 9.18 11.36
CA GLN A 468 -4.16 10.37 11.38
C GLN A 468 -2.98 10.24 10.41
N ALA A 469 -2.39 9.06 10.26
CA ALA A 469 -1.31 8.77 9.32
C ALA A 469 -1.78 8.86 7.87
N VAL A 470 -2.95 8.29 7.55
CA VAL A 470 -3.58 8.43 6.23
C VAL A 470 -3.85 9.91 5.91
N LEU A 471 -4.38 10.67 6.89
CA LEU A 471 -4.59 12.10 6.71
C LEU A 471 -3.27 12.86 6.50
N LEU A 472 -2.19 12.48 7.19
CA LEU A 472 -0.86 13.06 6.99
C LEU A 472 -0.34 12.80 5.58
N THR A 473 -0.49 11.58 5.06
CA THR A 473 -0.10 11.23 3.69
C THR A 473 -0.91 12.00 2.66
N GLU A 474 -2.23 12.13 2.84
CA GLU A 474 -3.07 12.97 1.97
C GLU A 474 -2.62 14.45 2.00
N LYS A 475 -2.17 14.94 3.15
CA LYS A 475 -1.69 16.32 3.32
C LYS A 475 -0.28 16.55 2.78
N GLU A 476 0.59 15.55 2.80
CA GLU A 476 1.88 15.57 2.10
C GLU A 476 1.67 15.69 0.58
N VAL A 477 0.69 14.96 0.05
CA VAL A 477 0.30 15.06 -1.37
C VAL A 477 -0.24 16.45 -1.72
N GLU A 478 -1.07 17.06 -0.87
CA GLU A 478 -1.55 18.44 -1.07
C GLU A 478 -0.40 19.47 -1.01
N LEU A 479 0.56 19.30 -0.10
CA LEU A 479 1.75 20.15 -0.04
C LEU A 479 2.62 20.02 -1.29
N GLU A 480 2.78 18.80 -1.82
CA GLU A 480 3.52 18.56 -3.07
C GLU A 480 2.81 19.20 -4.29
N GLN A 481 1.47 19.24 -4.28
CA GLN A 481 0.70 19.96 -5.30
C GLN A 481 0.93 21.48 -5.21
N ILE A 482 0.96 22.04 -3.99
CA ILE A 482 1.26 23.45 -3.77
C ILE A 482 2.69 23.77 -4.21
N ASP A 483 3.67 22.90 -3.92
CA ASP A 483 5.06 23.06 -4.39
C ASP A 483 5.11 23.12 -5.93
N LYS A 484 4.41 22.22 -6.63
CA LYS A 484 4.29 22.25 -8.10
C LYS A 484 3.61 23.52 -8.62
N MET A 485 2.61 24.04 -7.91
CA MET A 485 1.94 25.29 -8.27
C MET A 485 2.85 26.51 -8.09
N ILE A 486 3.66 26.54 -7.02
CA ILE A 486 4.66 27.58 -6.78
C ILE A 486 5.74 27.54 -7.87
N GLU A 487 6.23 26.36 -8.25
CA GLU A 487 7.17 26.18 -9.36
C GLU A 487 6.60 26.70 -10.67
N SER A 488 5.38 26.29 -11.02
CA SER A 488 4.69 26.76 -12.23
C SER A 488 4.48 28.27 -12.23
N ARG A 489 4.10 28.85 -11.08
CA ARG A 489 3.94 30.31 -10.94
C ARG A 489 5.27 31.04 -11.07
N ASN A 490 6.35 30.52 -10.50
CA ASN A 490 7.69 31.07 -10.64
C ASN A 490 8.17 31.02 -12.10
N GLU A 491 7.86 29.95 -12.82
CA GLU A 491 8.14 29.83 -14.25
C GLU A 491 7.35 30.87 -15.06
N VAL A 492 6.05 31.03 -14.79
CA VAL A 492 5.18 32.03 -15.44
C VAL A 492 5.67 33.45 -15.16
N LEU A 493 6.04 33.76 -13.91
CA LEU A 493 6.57 35.07 -13.53
C LEU A 493 7.97 35.33 -14.13
N SER A 494 8.82 34.31 -14.21
CA SER A 494 10.12 34.37 -14.89
C SER A 494 9.93 34.66 -16.38
N ASN A 495 8.97 33.99 -17.02
CA ASN A 495 8.64 34.18 -18.43
C ASN A 495 7.97 35.54 -18.69
N LEU A 496 7.10 36.01 -17.81
CA LEU A 496 6.53 37.37 -17.84
C LEU A 496 7.63 38.42 -17.70
N ASN A 497 8.54 38.27 -16.73
CA ASN A 497 9.66 39.20 -16.53
C ASN A 497 10.61 39.20 -17.75
N LYS A 498 10.90 38.03 -18.33
CA LYS A 498 11.67 37.91 -19.58
C LYS A 498 10.93 38.57 -20.75
N SER A 499 9.65 38.30 -20.95
CA SER A 499 8.82 38.89 -22.01
C SER A 499 8.72 40.41 -21.87
N TRP A 500 8.55 40.90 -20.65
CA TRP A 500 8.48 42.33 -20.33
C TRP A 500 9.83 43.02 -20.57
N SER A 501 10.94 42.40 -20.09
CA SER A 501 12.31 42.88 -20.32
C SER A 501 12.73 42.87 -21.79
N ILE A 502 12.32 41.86 -22.57
CA ILE A 502 12.64 41.74 -24.00
C ILE A 502 11.87 42.76 -24.85
N ASN A 503 10.59 43.03 -24.54
CA ASN A 503 9.76 43.91 -25.37
C ASN A 503 9.81 45.39 -24.98
N GLN A 504 10.11 45.76 -23.73
CA GLN A 504 9.96 47.16 -23.29
C GLN A 504 11.25 47.92 -22.99
N SER A 505 12.41 47.29 -22.76
CA SER A 505 13.65 48.05 -22.56
C SER A 505 14.05 48.84 -23.82
N ASN A 506 13.87 48.25 -25.02
CA ASN A 506 14.11 48.96 -26.28
C ASN A 506 13.02 50.01 -26.58
N ILE A 507 11.76 49.78 -26.23
CA ILE A 507 10.65 50.71 -26.48
C ILE A 507 10.69 51.89 -25.51
N ILE A 508 10.94 51.67 -24.21
CA ILE A 508 11.11 52.74 -23.21
C ILE A 508 12.35 53.57 -23.54
N ASN A 509 13.47 52.94 -23.94
CA ASN A 509 14.66 53.67 -24.40
C ASN A 509 14.41 54.44 -25.71
N ASN A 510 13.61 53.89 -26.64
CA ASN A 510 13.20 54.60 -27.86
C ASN A 510 12.22 55.75 -27.57
N LEU A 511 11.27 55.58 -26.66
CA LEU A 511 10.34 56.63 -26.22
C LEU A 511 11.09 57.72 -25.44
N GLN A 512 12.05 57.34 -24.61
CA GLN A 512 12.95 58.26 -23.91
C GLN A 512 13.81 59.04 -24.92
N SER A 513 14.38 58.36 -25.93
CA SER A 513 15.07 59.00 -27.05
C SER A 513 14.17 59.95 -27.85
N VAL A 514 12.90 59.60 -28.09
CA VAL A 514 11.91 60.49 -28.75
C VAL A 514 11.58 61.70 -27.85
N VAL A 515 11.42 61.51 -26.55
CA VAL A 515 11.17 62.61 -25.58
C VAL A 515 12.40 63.53 -25.45
N ASP A 516 13.61 62.97 -25.45
CA ASP A 516 14.88 63.70 -25.33
C ASP A 516 15.27 64.42 -26.63
N ASN A 517 14.93 63.85 -27.79
CA ASN A 517 15.19 64.42 -29.11
C ASN A 517 14.04 65.28 -29.67
N ALA A 518 12.86 65.26 -29.04
CA ALA A 518 11.74 66.15 -29.35
C ALA A 518 12.10 67.60 -28.98
N LYS A 519 12.90 68.24 -29.82
CA LYS A 519 13.19 69.67 -29.72
C LYS A 519 11.96 70.47 -30.17
N LYS A 520 11.63 71.53 -29.43
CA LYS A 520 10.74 72.62 -29.87
C LYS A 520 11.35 73.29 -31.11
N THR A 521 11.21 72.70 -32.29
CA THR A 521 11.76 73.25 -33.53
C THR A 521 10.67 73.29 -34.58
N ARG A 522 10.31 74.52 -34.97
CA ARG A 522 9.30 74.84 -35.98
C ARG A 522 9.96 74.75 -37.35
N PHE A 523 9.53 73.80 -38.19
CA PHE A 523 9.90 73.78 -39.61
C PHE A 523 8.68 74.23 -40.42
N GLY A 524 8.70 75.48 -40.91
CA GLY A 524 7.56 76.05 -41.64
C GLY A 524 6.33 76.32 -40.78
N SER A 525 5.13 76.22 -41.36
CA SER A 525 3.85 76.59 -40.73
C SER A 525 3.27 75.58 -39.74
N GLY A 526 4.07 74.63 -39.21
CA GLY A 526 3.61 73.63 -38.24
C GLY A 526 4.69 73.14 -37.27
N TRP A 527 4.25 72.63 -36.11
CA TRP A 527 5.09 71.89 -35.15
C TRP A 527 5.25 70.44 -35.61
N ILE A 528 6.42 69.83 -35.36
CA ILE A 528 6.71 68.44 -35.77
C ILE A 528 6.02 67.41 -34.87
N ILE A 529 5.81 67.74 -33.58
CA ILE A 529 4.97 67.01 -32.61
C ILE A 529 4.31 68.10 -31.75
N ASP A 530 2.98 68.07 -31.57
CA ASP A 530 2.30 69.09 -30.76
C ASP A 530 2.43 68.83 -29.24
N GLU A 531 2.20 69.86 -28.42
CA GLU A 531 2.42 69.80 -26.97
C GLU A 531 1.53 68.78 -26.25
N GLN A 532 0.35 68.48 -26.80
CA GLN A 532 -0.56 67.49 -26.27
C GLN A 532 -0.19 66.06 -26.71
N GLU A 533 0.39 65.86 -27.90
CA GLU A 533 0.96 64.57 -28.34
C GLU A 533 2.19 64.21 -27.50
N LEU A 534 3.08 65.17 -27.25
CA LEU A 534 4.22 65.00 -26.35
C LEU A 534 3.76 64.71 -24.90
N GLY A 535 2.65 65.34 -24.47
CA GLY A 535 1.99 65.05 -23.19
C GLY A 535 1.46 63.62 -23.10
N PHE A 536 0.88 63.09 -24.19
CA PHE A 536 0.39 61.72 -24.25
C PHE A 536 1.54 60.69 -24.21
N ILE A 537 2.63 60.96 -24.91
CA ILE A 537 3.86 60.13 -24.88
C ILE A 537 4.45 60.10 -23.47
N LYS A 538 4.50 61.24 -22.77
CA LYS A 538 4.96 61.31 -21.38
C LYS A 538 4.05 60.55 -20.41
N GLN A 539 2.73 60.67 -20.54
CA GLN A 539 1.78 59.89 -19.72
C GLN A 539 1.83 58.39 -20.01
N ALA A 540 2.00 57.99 -21.27
CA ALA A 540 2.18 56.59 -21.64
C ALA A 540 3.48 56.01 -21.07
N LYS A 541 4.56 56.79 -21.03
CA LYS A 541 5.81 56.40 -20.37
C LYS A 541 5.62 56.20 -18.87
N ILE A 542 5.03 57.16 -18.17
CA ILE A 542 4.74 57.05 -16.72
C ILE A 542 3.87 55.81 -16.44
N HIS A 543 2.84 55.58 -17.24
CA HIS A 543 1.97 54.41 -17.11
C HIS A 543 2.70 53.07 -17.34
N LEU A 544 3.67 53.03 -18.25
CA LEU A 544 4.52 51.84 -18.48
C LEU A 544 5.56 51.63 -17.36
N GLU A 545 6.06 52.71 -16.75
CA GLU A 545 6.98 52.67 -15.61
C GLU A 545 6.28 52.28 -14.30
N GLU A 546 5.04 52.74 -14.08
CA GLU A 546 4.23 52.42 -12.89
C GLU A 546 3.64 51.00 -12.92
N ASN A 547 3.39 50.44 -14.11
CA ASN A 547 2.94 49.05 -14.29
C ASN A 547 4.10 48.04 -14.47
N ASN A 548 5.29 48.39 -13.98
CA ASN A 548 6.47 47.53 -14.00
C ASN A 548 6.26 46.30 -13.08
N PRO A 549 6.51 45.06 -13.56
CA PRO A 549 6.34 43.82 -12.79
C PRO A 549 7.15 43.73 -11.49
N GLY A 550 8.04 44.70 -11.19
CA GLY A 550 8.79 44.76 -9.93
C GLY A 550 7.92 44.67 -8.66
N ASN A 551 6.69 45.20 -8.69
CA ASN A 551 5.76 45.07 -7.56
C ASN A 551 5.19 43.64 -7.40
N LEU A 552 5.09 42.86 -8.49
CA LEU A 552 4.66 41.46 -8.46
C LEU A 552 5.75 40.53 -7.92
N ILE A 553 7.02 40.90 -8.06
CA ILE A 553 8.18 40.15 -7.53
C ILE A 553 8.23 40.27 -6.00
N LYS A 554 8.00 41.47 -5.45
CA LYS A 554 7.97 41.69 -4.00
C LYS A 554 6.80 40.96 -3.31
N ALA A 555 5.61 41.02 -3.90
CA ALA A 555 4.45 40.26 -3.43
C ALA A 555 4.66 38.73 -3.46
N ASN A 556 5.47 38.22 -4.40
CA ASN A 556 5.82 36.80 -4.47
C ASN A 556 6.87 36.40 -3.41
N GLN A 557 7.77 37.31 -3.04
CA GLN A 557 8.73 37.10 -1.94
C GLN A 557 8.03 37.06 -0.58
N ASP A 558 7.06 37.94 -0.33
CA ASP A 558 6.28 37.95 0.92
C ASP A 558 5.39 36.70 1.07
N LEU A 559 4.88 36.17 -0.05
CA LEU A 559 4.09 34.93 -0.07
C LEU A 559 4.96 33.68 0.21
N ASN A 560 6.17 33.62 -0.37
CA ASN A 560 7.14 32.55 -0.10
C ASN A 560 7.61 32.56 1.36
N GLN A 561 7.83 33.74 1.94
CA GLN A 561 8.13 33.89 3.37
C GLN A 561 6.97 33.39 4.24
N SER A 562 5.72 33.71 3.88
CA SER A 562 4.52 33.24 4.59
C SER A 562 4.31 31.72 4.47
N TYR A 563 4.66 31.12 3.32
CA TYR A 563 4.63 29.66 3.12
C TYR A 563 5.69 28.93 3.95
N LEU A 564 6.91 29.48 4.03
CA LEU A 564 7.99 28.93 4.85
C LEU A 564 7.65 28.98 6.35
N ALA A 565 7.00 30.04 6.81
CA ALA A 565 6.50 30.14 8.19
C ALA A 565 5.44 29.06 8.49
N LEU A 566 4.50 28.83 7.56
CA LEU A 566 3.46 27.80 7.68
C LEU A 566 4.05 26.37 7.75
N LYS A 567 5.11 26.11 6.98
CA LYS A 567 5.86 24.84 6.97
C LYS A 567 6.63 24.61 8.28
N GLN A 568 6.98 25.68 8.98
CA GLN A 568 7.66 25.65 10.27
C GLN A 568 6.69 25.42 11.43
N GLU A 569 5.50 26.04 11.40
CA GLU A 569 4.40 25.79 12.36
C GLU A 569 3.82 24.36 12.26
N PHE A 570 3.86 23.76 11.07
CA PHE A 570 3.43 22.36 10.85
C PHE A 570 4.24 21.34 11.66
N LYS A 571 5.42 21.73 12.17
CA LYS A 571 6.25 20.90 13.05
C LYS A 571 5.90 21.03 14.54
N SER A 572 5.00 21.94 14.95
CA SER A 572 4.85 22.31 16.37
C SER A 572 3.42 22.44 16.96
N GLY A 573 2.31 22.20 16.23
CA GLY A 573 0.95 22.51 16.74
C GLY A 573 -0.21 21.56 16.39
N THR A 574 -1.26 21.57 17.23
CA THR A 574 -2.46 20.69 17.23
C THR A 574 -3.47 20.98 16.08
N PHE A 575 -4.00 19.90 15.51
CA PHE A 575 -4.51 19.76 14.13
C PHE A 575 -5.89 20.37 13.76
N GLN A 576 -6.68 20.94 14.67
CA GLN A 576 -8.08 21.31 14.37
C GLN A 576 -8.27 22.72 13.78
N ASP A 577 -7.54 23.73 14.26
CA ASP A 577 -7.69 25.12 13.78
C ASP A 577 -7.08 25.34 12.39
N ILE A 578 -6.07 24.55 12.06
CA ILE A 578 -5.34 24.57 10.78
C ILE A 578 -6.27 24.21 9.60
N ARG A 579 -7.28 23.35 9.82
CA ARG A 579 -8.24 22.91 8.78
C ARG A 579 -9.05 24.07 8.20
N ILE A 580 -9.49 24.99 9.03
CA ILE A 580 -10.34 26.13 8.62
C ILE A 580 -9.48 27.18 7.91
N GLU A 581 -8.23 27.35 8.35
CA GLU A 581 -7.35 28.38 7.83
C GLU A 581 -6.72 28.02 6.49
N VAL A 582 -6.35 26.75 6.28
CA VAL A 582 -5.85 26.25 4.99
C VAL A 582 -6.93 26.33 3.92
N ALA A 583 -8.16 25.87 4.19
CA ALA A 583 -9.25 25.94 3.21
C ALA A 583 -9.61 27.39 2.82
N LYS A 584 -9.53 28.33 3.77
CA LYS A 584 -9.72 29.77 3.49
C LYS A 584 -8.59 30.34 2.64
N LYS A 585 -7.34 29.96 2.91
CA LYS A 585 -6.17 30.44 2.15
C LYS A 585 -6.11 29.85 0.75
N THR A 586 -6.42 28.56 0.56
CA THR A 586 -6.46 27.91 -0.76
C THR A 586 -7.49 28.56 -1.67
N LYS A 587 -8.73 28.76 -1.19
CA LYS A 587 -9.78 29.41 -1.97
C LYS A 587 -9.42 30.86 -2.34
N LYS A 588 -8.83 31.61 -1.40
CA LYS A 588 -8.35 32.97 -1.67
C LYS A 588 -7.28 33.00 -2.76
N LEU A 589 -6.34 32.03 -2.74
CA LEU A 589 -5.30 31.90 -3.77
C LEU A 589 -5.87 31.53 -5.14
N GLU A 590 -6.85 30.64 -5.19
CA GLU A 590 -7.52 30.25 -6.45
C GLU A 590 -8.27 31.44 -7.07
N ASP A 591 -8.99 32.21 -6.26
CA ASP A 591 -9.69 33.42 -6.68
C ASP A 591 -8.70 34.50 -7.16
N GLU A 592 -7.59 34.73 -6.44
CA GLU A 592 -6.53 35.67 -6.85
C GLU A 592 -5.81 35.23 -8.14
N ILE A 593 -5.56 33.93 -8.34
CA ILE A 593 -4.97 33.40 -9.58
C ILE A 593 -5.93 33.59 -10.76
N ARG A 594 -7.22 33.36 -10.55
CA ARG A 594 -8.25 33.58 -11.57
C ARG A 594 -8.32 35.05 -11.95
N ASP A 595 -8.33 35.95 -10.97
CA ASP A 595 -8.36 37.39 -11.20
C ASP A 595 -7.08 37.87 -11.90
N LEU A 596 -5.90 37.44 -11.46
CA LEU A 596 -4.62 37.76 -12.11
C LEU A 596 -4.53 37.25 -13.56
N LYS A 597 -5.04 36.04 -13.84
CA LYS A 597 -5.12 35.52 -15.22
C LYS A 597 -6.08 36.35 -16.08
N THR A 598 -7.18 36.84 -15.49
CA THR A 598 -8.18 37.66 -16.17
C THR A 598 -7.66 39.08 -16.42
N THR A 599 -6.97 39.68 -15.45
CA THR A 599 -6.31 41.00 -15.56
C THR A 599 -5.16 40.95 -16.56
N ASN A 600 -4.30 39.92 -16.52
CA ASN A 600 -3.22 39.73 -17.51
C ASN A 600 -3.79 39.49 -18.93
N ALA A 601 -4.90 38.76 -19.07
CA ALA A 601 -5.54 38.57 -20.38
C ALA A 601 -6.16 39.87 -20.94
N ASN A 602 -6.67 40.76 -20.08
CA ASN A 602 -7.23 42.05 -20.46
C ASN A 602 -6.14 43.11 -20.71
N GLU A 603 -5.16 43.26 -19.82
CA GLU A 603 -4.03 44.19 -19.97
C GLU A 603 -3.15 43.83 -21.15
N ASN A 604 -2.94 42.55 -21.45
CA ASN A 604 -2.17 42.13 -22.62
C ASN A 604 -2.94 42.39 -23.94
N LYS A 605 -4.28 42.36 -23.91
CA LYS A 605 -5.11 42.80 -25.04
C LYS A 605 -5.07 44.32 -25.24
N ASP A 606 -5.19 45.09 -24.16
CA ASP A 606 -5.22 46.56 -24.20
C ASP A 606 -3.84 47.15 -24.51
N ASN A 607 -2.77 46.57 -23.95
CA ASN A 607 -1.39 46.94 -24.27
C ASN A 607 -1.01 46.56 -25.69
N GLN A 608 -1.44 45.39 -26.21
CA GLN A 608 -1.21 45.04 -27.61
C GLN A 608 -1.99 45.97 -28.55
N ALA A 609 -3.20 46.40 -28.18
CA ALA A 609 -3.98 47.38 -28.94
C ALA A 609 -3.31 48.76 -28.95
N LEU A 610 -2.83 49.25 -27.81
CA LEU A 610 -2.05 50.49 -27.69
C LEU A 610 -0.73 50.44 -28.48
N ILE A 611 0.01 49.32 -28.38
CA ILE A 611 1.25 49.09 -29.15
C ILE A 611 0.96 49.08 -30.65
N ASN A 612 -0.12 48.44 -31.10
CA ASN A 612 -0.52 48.43 -32.51
C ASN A 612 -0.92 49.82 -33.00
N ILE A 613 -1.67 50.59 -32.20
CA ILE A 613 -2.07 51.98 -32.52
C ILE A 613 -0.83 52.90 -32.61
N ILE A 614 0.09 52.80 -31.66
CA ILE A 614 1.33 53.60 -31.63
C ILE A 614 2.25 53.22 -32.79
N THR A 615 2.36 51.92 -33.12
CA THR A 615 3.15 51.42 -34.26
C THR A 615 2.55 51.85 -35.59
N ASP A 616 1.22 51.84 -35.72
CA ASP A 616 0.49 52.29 -36.91
C ASP A 616 0.58 53.81 -37.09
N LEU A 617 0.51 54.60 -36.01
CA LEU A 617 0.76 56.06 -36.03
C LEU A 617 2.21 56.39 -36.44
N ALA A 618 3.18 55.64 -35.91
CA ALA A 618 4.59 55.78 -36.29
C ALA A 618 4.85 55.39 -37.77
N GLN A 619 4.16 54.36 -38.30
CA GLN A 619 4.27 53.94 -39.70
C GLN A 619 3.52 54.86 -40.69
N LYS A 620 2.41 55.48 -40.26
CA LYS A 620 1.62 56.44 -41.05
C LYS A 620 2.31 57.79 -41.20
N ALA A 621 3.03 58.23 -40.17
CA ALA A 621 3.89 59.42 -40.26
C ALA A 621 4.98 59.27 -41.35
N ASP A 622 5.34 58.03 -41.69
CA ASP A 622 6.40 57.68 -42.65
C ASP A 622 5.92 57.58 -44.11
N LYS A 623 4.60 57.58 -44.39
CA LYS A 623 4.01 57.36 -45.74
C LYS A 623 2.92 58.38 -46.11
N LYS A 624 3.35 59.43 -46.80
CA LYS A 624 2.66 60.49 -47.58
C LYS A 624 1.18 60.39 -48.02
N GLU A 625 0.56 61.58 -48.17
CA GLU A 625 -0.33 62.05 -49.27
C GLU A 625 -1.75 61.43 -49.46
N ASN A 626 -2.64 61.49 -48.46
CA ASN A 626 -4.08 61.88 -48.61
C ASN A 626 -4.86 61.68 -47.29
N ALA A 627 -5.07 62.76 -46.54
CA ALA A 627 -5.62 62.70 -45.18
C ALA A 627 -7.17 62.64 -45.10
N TYR A 628 -7.90 63.09 -46.12
CA TYR A 628 -9.36 63.29 -46.00
C TYR A 628 -10.18 61.99 -46.00
N GLU A 629 -9.98 61.09 -46.96
CA GLU A 629 -10.72 59.82 -47.03
C GLU A 629 -10.40 58.89 -45.86
N LEU A 630 -9.14 58.90 -45.41
CA LEU A 630 -8.71 58.10 -44.26
C LEU A 630 -9.40 58.56 -42.96
N HIS A 631 -9.58 59.87 -42.81
CA HIS A 631 -10.29 60.46 -41.67
C HIS A 631 -11.80 60.17 -41.73
N TYR A 632 -12.38 60.16 -42.93
CA TYR A 632 -13.79 59.81 -43.15
C TYR A 632 -14.12 58.38 -42.72
N ASP A 633 -13.34 57.39 -43.17
CA ASP A 633 -13.55 55.99 -42.80
C ASP A 633 -13.28 55.73 -41.31
N LEU A 634 -12.35 56.47 -40.71
CA LEU A 634 -12.08 56.42 -39.26
C LEU A 634 -13.27 56.92 -38.45
N GLY A 635 -13.86 58.07 -38.82
CA GLY A 635 -15.04 58.64 -38.15
C GLY A 635 -16.27 57.72 -38.24
N LYS A 636 -16.51 57.12 -39.41
CA LYS A 636 -17.60 56.16 -39.64
C LYS A 636 -17.43 54.88 -38.82
N THR A 637 -16.23 54.28 -38.85
CA THR A 637 -15.93 53.00 -38.16
C THR A 637 -16.02 53.14 -36.64
N LEU A 638 -15.60 54.29 -36.09
CA LEU A 638 -15.63 54.56 -34.65
C LEU A 638 -17.07 54.65 -34.11
N PHE A 639 -18.00 55.20 -34.90
CA PHE A 639 -19.43 55.21 -34.57
C PHE A 639 -20.05 53.81 -34.68
N GLU A 640 -19.83 53.11 -35.80
CA GLU A 640 -20.48 51.82 -36.09
C GLU A 640 -20.00 50.67 -35.18
N LYS A 641 -18.75 50.71 -34.69
CA LYS A 641 -18.17 49.63 -33.86
C LYS A 641 -18.00 49.97 -32.37
N GLY A 642 -18.32 51.19 -31.94
CA GLY A 642 -18.26 51.64 -30.54
C GLY A 642 -19.39 51.14 -29.62
N GLY A 643 -20.22 50.21 -30.10
CA GLY A 643 -21.35 49.62 -29.37
C GLY A 643 -21.05 49.08 -27.96
N PRO A 644 -19.89 48.44 -27.69
CA PRO A 644 -19.61 47.84 -26.39
C PRO A 644 -18.75 48.70 -25.46
N LEU A 645 -18.56 50.00 -25.73
CA LEU A 645 -17.77 50.88 -24.85
C LEU A 645 -18.63 51.46 -23.70
N THR A 646 -18.06 51.52 -22.50
CA THR A 646 -18.70 52.11 -21.30
C THR A 646 -18.92 53.62 -21.47
N LYS A 647 -19.87 54.15 -20.69
CA LYS A 647 -20.33 55.54 -20.82
C LYS A 647 -19.20 56.56 -20.57
N GLU A 648 -18.32 56.26 -19.63
CA GLU A 648 -17.14 57.10 -19.29
C GLU A 648 -16.06 57.04 -20.38
N SER A 649 -15.78 55.87 -20.97
CA SER A 649 -14.81 55.75 -22.06
C SER A 649 -15.27 56.46 -23.34
N LYS A 650 -16.58 56.44 -23.64
CA LYS A 650 -17.15 57.21 -24.76
C LYS A 650 -16.97 58.71 -24.54
N GLN A 651 -17.17 59.18 -23.31
CA GLN A 651 -17.07 60.60 -22.96
C GLN A 651 -15.62 61.09 -22.95
N LEU A 652 -14.68 60.23 -22.54
CA LEU A 652 -13.24 60.51 -22.58
C LEU A 652 -12.68 60.58 -24.00
N ILE A 653 -13.14 59.68 -24.90
CA ILE A 653 -12.78 59.66 -26.33
C ILE A 653 -13.35 60.90 -27.04
N ASN A 654 -14.62 61.23 -26.78
CA ASN A 654 -15.27 62.43 -27.34
C ASN A 654 -14.50 63.70 -26.96
N ASN A 655 -14.14 63.84 -25.69
CA ASN A 655 -13.50 65.04 -25.16
C ASN A 655 -12.02 65.16 -25.56
N ARG A 656 -11.37 64.09 -26.02
CA ARG A 656 -9.95 64.11 -26.43
C ARG A 656 -9.70 64.11 -27.93
N LEU A 657 -10.63 63.59 -28.75
CA LEU A 657 -10.43 63.46 -30.21
C LEU A 657 -11.15 64.53 -31.04
N ILE A 658 -12.30 65.05 -30.59
CA ILE A 658 -13.09 66.02 -31.37
C ILE A 658 -12.37 67.36 -31.54
N ASP A 659 -11.62 67.80 -30.53
CA ASP A 659 -10.91 69.07 -30.60
C ASP A 659 -9.61 69.01 -31.43
N LYS A 660 -9.10 67.82 -31.76
CA LYS A 660 -7.79 67.65 -32.42
C LYS A 660 -7.80 67.03 -33.81
N LEU A 661 -8.79 66.20 -34.13
CA LEU A 661 -8.92 65.57 -35.46
C LEU A 661 -10.02 66.20 -36.31
N SER A 662 -10.39 67.45 -36.00
CA SER A 662 -11.24 68.31 -36.83
C SER A 662 -10.61 68.53 -38.22
N THR A 663 -10.74 67.51 -39.04
CA THR A 663 -10.69 67.61 -40.48
C THR A 663 -12.07 67.24 -40.96
N LYS A 664 -12.52 67.96 -41.99
CA LYS A 664 -13.86 67.82 -42.56
C LYS A 664 -14.23 66.34 -42.82
N GLY A 665 -13.27 65.50 -43.22
CA GLY A 665 -13.46 64.07 -43.45
C GLY A 665 -13.96 63.29 -42.24
N PHE A 666 -13.32 63.43 -41.08
CA PHE A 666 -13.70 62.70 -39.85
C PHE A 666 -15.12 63.06 -39.37
N ALA A 667 -15.43 64.36 -39.36
CA ALA A 667 -16.74 64.86 -38.96
C ALA A 667 -17.85 64.41 -39.93
N ASP A 668 -17.58 64.41 -41.23
CA ASP A 668 -18.51 63.97 -42.27
C ASP A 668 -18.82 62.46 -42.12
N GLY A 669 -17.80 61.63 -41.89
CA GLY A 669 -17.97 60.18 -41.69
C GLY A 669 -18.74 59.82 -40.41
N TYR A 670 -18.44 60.50 -39.29
CA TYR A 670 -19.11 60.28 -38.00
C TYR A 670 -20.57 60.76 -38.02
N ASN A 671 -20.83 61.96 -38.57
CA ASN A 671 -22.19 62.53 -38.63
C ASN A 671 -23.11 61.78 -39.58
N MET A 672 -22.59 61.29 -40.71
CA MET A 672 -23.37 60.45 -41.64
C MET A 672 -23.81 59.15 -40.97
N ALA A 673 -22.91 58.45 -40.28
CA ALA A 673 -23.23 57.21 -39.56
C ALA A 673 -24.26 57.45 -38.43
N LYS A 674 -24.14 58.57 -37.71
CA LYS A 674 -25.10 59.00 -36.68
C LYS A 674 -26.50 59.30 -37.23
N GLN A 675 -26.60 60.00 -38.38
CA GLN A 675 -27.90 60.27 -39.02
C GLN A 675 -28.60 58.98 -39.45
N ARG A 676 -27.85 58.03 -40.02
CA ARG A 676 -28.37 56.73 -40.45
C ARG A 676 -28.92 55.92 -39.28
N PHE A 677 -28.20 55.91 -38.16
CA PHE A 677 -28.62 55.23 -36.93
C PHE A 677 -29.88 55.86 -36.31
N GLU A 678 -30.00 57.18 -36.28
CA GLU A 678 -31.21 57.85 -35.78
C GLU A 678 -32.42 57.60 -36.70
N GLN A 679 -32.23 57.55 -38.02
CA GLN A 679 -33.29 57.14 -38.96
C GLN A 679 -33.73 55.70 -38.71
N GLU A 680 -32.80 54.75 -38.60
CA GLU A 680 -33.09 53.35 -38.29
C GLU A 680 -33.78 53.20 -36.91
N ARG A 681 -33.39 54.00 -35.92
CA ARG A 681 -34.01 54.04 -34.58
C ARG A 681 -35.43 54.60 -34.62
N ILE A 682 -35.68 55.68 -35.37
CA ILE A 682 -37.02 56.25 -35.55
C ILE A 682 -37.93 55.26 -36.27
N GLU A 683 -37.44 54.60 -37.33
CA GLU A 683 -38.18 53.52 -38.01
C GLU A 683 -38.49 52.34 -37.07
N ARG A 684 -37.56 51.98 -36.17
CA ARG A 684 -37.77 50.95 -35.15
C ARG A 684 -38.83 51.35 -34.12
N ILE A 685 -38.79 52.60 -33.65
CA ILE A 685 -39.75 53.15 -32.68
C ILE A 685 -41.14 53.30 -33.32
N GLN A 686 -41.22 53.68 -34.60
CA GLN A 686 -42.49 53.72 -35.33
C GLN A 686 -43.08 52.33 -35.58
N ARG A 687 -42.25 51.31 -35.87
CA ARG A 687 -42.71 49.90 -35.90
C ARG A 687 -43.20 49.42 -34.53
N LEU A 688 -42.52 49.80 -33.44
CA LEU A 688 -42.91 49.44 -32.07
C LEU A 688 -44.17 50.17 -31.57
N ASN A 689 -44.34 51.46 -31.92
CA ASN A 689 -45.52 52.24 -31.54
C ASN A 689 -46.74 51.95 -32.43
N GLY A 690 -46.54 51.47 -33.67
CA GLY A 690 -47.61 50.91 -34.50
C GLY A 690 -48.15 49.58 -33.98
N LEU A 691 -47.34 48.79 -33.25
CA LEU A 691 -47.75 47.55 -32.60
C LEU A 691 -48.47 47.77 -31.24
N ASN A 692 -48.30 48.93 -30.61
CA ASN A 692 -48.84 49.24 -29.27
C ASN A 692 -50.07 50.17 -29.28
N ARG A 693 -50.67 50.46 -30.44
CA ARG A 693 -51.95 51.18 -30.56
C ARG A 693 -53.11 50.33 -31.06
N ASP A 694 -52.99 48.99 -30.95
CA ASP A 694 -54.04 48.04 -31.34
C ASP A 694 -54.54 47.14 -30.20
N ARG A 695 -54.36 47.55 -28.93
CA ARG A 695 -55.08 46.96 -27.79
C ARG A 695 -55.48 48.02 -26.78
N GLY A 696 -56.58 48.72 -27.08
CA GLY A 696 -57.43 49.28 -26.04
C GLY A 696 -58.25 48.17 -25.37
N GLY A 697 -58.51 48.33 -24.07
CA GLY A 697 -59.66 47.68 -23.41
C GLY A 697 -59.34 46.89 -22.14
N LEU A 698 -59.93 47.36 -21.03
CA LEU A 698 -60.34 46.66 -19.78
C LEU A 698 -59.22 46.38 -18.75
N SER A 699 -59.03 47.20 -17.71
CA SER A 699 -59.83 47.46 -16.48
C SER A 699 -59.87 46.32 -15.46
N LEU A 700 -59.05 46.43 -14.40
CA LEU A 700 -59.43 46.43 -12.98
C LEU A 700 -58.23 46.82 -12.12
#